data_AF-Q0AC43-F1
#
_entry.id   AF-Q0AC43-F1
#
_cell.length_a   1.000
_cell.length_b   1.000
_cell.length_c   1.000
_cell.angle_alpha   90.00
_cell.angle_beta   90.00
_cell.angle_gamma   90.00
#
_symmetry.space_group_name_H-M   'P 1'
#
loop_
_entity.id
_entity.type
_entity.pdbx_description
1 polymer ?
#
loop_
_entity_poly.entity_id
_entity_poly.type
_entity_poly.pdbx_seq_one_letter_code
_entity_poly.pdbx_strand_id
1 'polypeptide(L)'
;MTESANPAPRRFWLGGKRKREQDIFFEQALDPALWQPGDAEHWDACWYTGMPPKEVFRQTGPGRTVNHIPGNNCLTVKSRLYQTVHALQRRLVASRPAGHPDLARADFVPQVFSMPGDYHALQAHAAAHPDKRWLLKPKNAARGKDISLVSDVAEVPTGERWMVQEYLSRPHLMNQRKYVLRLYVLITSVEPLRVYLYEQGFAKLASMPYSLEDADNPYVHLTNPDVNALNEAADDPVVFVDLQRYRHWLREQGHDDEALFDRLRDIVALTTIAARENLRAQLQHHGADQAGCYELIGMDCLVDDRIRPWLLECNLSPSLGVCAAPEDGGDIEAAIKRRLVTDVVTMTGLNDPKPTAEGAGDDPVGQWRAAAEREARHAGGFQRILPAADAAHYLSCFPLPRFADVALADGLSTQPVARPTLQRWQVAEVISGDELLLYGEARQALYATNPTAALIWLHATMGKRPDEIVAALHQTLQGADPNTLQQQVWEALADWAEAGLLVQCPDGAPCETPADGVASASGAAAPRTADAPHAMALRLGQQALHLRTWSEPAARRLFPLLAPLAVPEPGAEALEVDIARSRRGYTVLIAGEVDAEHLRLAELGPWLVRTLLRRTPDVGEIAITGALVPAGPSHPGAALLVCRGDTTGDDALALALARENGQTASGGAAIALEGSGRARSLGLPLRQPRSSTPAPTPRPGEKPDGPDATAHLWWFGQRGHLVPATGTPARDAVEVAAILIAAPDDASGDQGIARQLGLREALGHLLPETARHDGTGLDGRTLSQFADWVAGRPVYAVGHRDDLYLALRAANDVLREINPEGRKEKVAN
;
A
#
# COMPACT_ATOMS: atom_id res chain seq x y z
N MET A 1 -6.37 70.56 11.20
CA MET A 1 -6.86 69.33 11.83
C MET A 1 -7.67 68.58 10.79
N THR A 2 -6.98 67.75 9.99
CA THR A 2 -7.62 66.81 9.08
C THR A 2 -7.99 65.58 9.91
N GLU A 3 -9.30 65.33 10.06
CA GLU A 3 -9.80 64.07 10.59
C GLU A 3 -9.23 62.93 9.73
N SER A 4 -8.27 62.18 10.26
CA SER A 4 -7.92 60.90 9.66
C SER A 4 -9.11 59.98 9.88
N ALA A 5 -9.89 59.75 8.82
CA ALA A 5 -10.92 58.72 8.81
C ALA A 5 -10.29 57.41 9.31
N ASN A 6 -10.78 56.90 10.44
CA ASN A 6 -10.33 55.61 10.96
C ASN A 6 -10.60 54.56 9.87
N PRO A 7 -9.59 53.80 9.40
CA PRO A 7 -9.80 52.82 8.35
C PRO A 7 -10.84 51.80 8.80
N ALA A 8 -11.74 51.40 7.89
CA ALA A 8 -12.78 50.44 8.20
C ALA A 8 -12.16 49.12 8.74
N PRO A 9 -12.72 48.52 9.81
CA PRO A 9 -12.18 47.31 10.41
C PRO A 9 -12.21 46.13 9.42
N ARG A 10 -11.10 45.40 9.35
CA ARG A 10 -10.89 44.23 8.46
C ARG A 10 -11.80 43.09 8.87
N ARG A 11 -12.19 42.25 7.92
CA ARG A 11 -13.15 41.16 8.14
C ARG A 11 -12.47 39.80 8.07
N PHE A 12 -12.60 38.98 9.11
CA PHE A 12 -12.17 37.58 9.06
C PHE A 12 -13.37 36.64 8.87
N TRP A 13 -13.20 35.60 8.06
CA TRP A 13 -14.23 34.59 7.82
C TRP A 13 -13.73 33.21 8.24
N LEU A 14 -14.47 32.54 9.12
CA LEU A 14 -14.26 31.16 9.52
C LEU A 14 -15.11 30.22 8.64
N GLY A 15 -14.47 29.41 7.81
CA GLY A 15 -15.14 28.55 6.83
C GLY A 15 -14.93 27.04 7.03
N GLY A 16 -15.81 26.24 6.42
CA GLY A 16 -15.74 24.77 6.40
C GLY A 16 -16.64 24.08 7.43
N LYS A 17 -16.54 22.74 7.53
CA LYS A 17 -17.30 21.93 8.51
C LYS A 17 -16.59 21.94 9.86
N ARG A 18 -16.88 22.90 10.75
CA ARG A 18 -16.13 23.08 12.00
C ARG A 18 -16.97 23.07 13.28
N LYS A 19 -16.32 22.61 14.36
CA LYS A 19 -16.64 22.89 15.77
C LYS A 19 -15.78 24.08 16.21
N ARG A 20 -16.33 24.99 17.04
CA ARG A 20 -15.68 26.24 17.49
C ARG A 20 -14.27 26.04 18.08
N GLU A 21 -14.03 24.92 18.75
CA GLU A 21 -12.75 24.56 19.37
C GLU A 21 -11.56 24.54 18.40
N GLN A 22 -11.79 24.32 17.09
CA GLN A 22 -10.73 24.28 16.09
C GLN A 22 -10.32 25.68 15.59
N ASP A 23 -11.11 26.71 15.91
CA ASP A 23 -10.93 28.09 15.40
C ASP A 23 -10.57 29.10 16.47
N ILE A 24 -10.84 28.76 17.72
CA ILE A 24 -10.74 29.70 18.84
C ILE A 24 -9.35 30.35 18.95
N PHE A 25 -8.28 29.61 18.66
CA PHE A 25 -6.92 30.15 18.70
C PHE A 25 -6.63 31.13 17.58
N PHE A 26 -7.26 30.98 16.41
CA PHE A 26 -7.12 31.93 15.32
C PHE A 26 -7.86 33.23 15.64
N GLU A 27 -9.11 33.13 16.11
CA GLU A 27 -9.90 34.29 16.55
C GLU A 27 -9.17 35.07 17.67
N GLN A 28 -8.60 34.37 18.65
CA GLN A 28 -7.84 34.98 19.76
C GLN A 28 -6.51 35.61 19.33
N ALA A 29 -5.93 35.18 18.21
CA ALA A 29 -4.64 35.70 17.73
C ALA A 29 -4.80 36.96 16.88
N LEU A 30 -5.99 37.23 16.33
CA LEU A 30 -6.27 38.46 15.60
C LEU A 30 -6.42 39.65 16.57
N ASP A 31 -5.89 40.80 16.17
CA ASP A 31 -6.05 42.03 16.95
C ASP A 31 -7.52 42.51 16.91
N PRO A 32 -8.25 42.56 18.04
CA PRO A 32 -9.65 42.97 18.07
C PRO A 32 -9.87 44.44 17.69
N ALA A 33 -8.83 45.29 17.68
CA ALA A 33 -8.91 46.66 17.19
C ALA A 33 -8.87 46.74 15.65
N LEU A 34 -8.32 45.71 14.99
CA LEU A 34 -8.14 45.67 13.54
C LEU A 34 -9.17 44.76 12.84
N TRP A 35 -9.65 43.74 13.53
CA TRP A 35 -10.42 42.64 12.96
C TRP A 35 -11.82 42.52 13.56
N GLN A 36 -12.81 42.28 12.70
CA GLN A 36 -14.19 41.95 13.06
C GLN A 36 -14.67 40.72 12.28
N PRO A 37 -15.71 39.99 12.75
CA PRO A 37 -16.28 38.89 11.99
C PRO A 37 -16.88 39.33 10.65
N GLY A 38 -16.63 38.55 9.60
CA GLY A 38 -17.20 38.69 8.26
C GLY A 38 -17.87 37.40 7.78
N ASP A 39 -18.03 37.27 6.46
CA ASP A 39 -18.70 36.13 5.82
C ASP A 39 -18.04 35.76 4.48
N ALA A 40 -18.62 34.78 3.78
CA ALA A 40 -18.10 34.28 2.50
C ALA A 40 -18.08 35.34 1.38
N GLU A 41 -18.86 36.41 1.50
CA GLU A 41 -18.97 37.50 0.52
C GLU A 41 -18.07 38.68 0.90
N HIS A 42 -17.84 38.90 2.19
CA HIS A 42 -17.11 40.04 2.75
C HIS A 42 -16.01 39.63 3.73
N TRP A 43 -14.83 39.34 3.20
CA TRP A 43 -13.66 38.97 3.99
C TRP A 43 -12.34 39.56 3.43
N ASP A 44 -11.38 39.75 4.34
CA ASP A 44 -9.98 40.08 4.08
C ASP A 44 -9.05 38.91 4.51
N ALA A 45 -9.43 38.11 5.51
CA ALA A 45 -8.75 36.86 5.85
C ALA A 45 -9.75 35.70 6.00
N CYS A 46 -9.46 34.58 5.35
CA CYS A 46 -10.25 33.36 5.40
C CYS A 46 -9.47 32.26 6.14
N TRP A 47 -10.07 31.73 7.21
CA TRP A 47 -9.58 30.56 7.93
C TRP A 47 -10.51 29.38 7.70
N TYR A 48 -10.14 28.46 6.81
CA TYR A 48 -10.96 27.36 6.32
C TYR A 48 -10.48 25.98 6.82
N THR A 49 -11.40 25.09 7.24
CA THR A 49 -11.06 23.69 7.60
C THR A 49 -11.48 22.79 6.48
N GLY A 50 -10.55 21.94 6.05
CA GLY A 50 -10.68 21.22 4.80
C GLY A 50 -10.36 22.14 3.63
N MET A 51 -10.60 21.66 2.42
CA MET A 51 -10.29 22.40 1.21
C MET A 51 -11.42 23.39 0.86
N PRO A 52 -11.15 24.71 0.73
CA PRO A 52 -12.16 25.67 0.30
C PRO A 52 -12.57 25.48 -1.18
N PRO A 53 -13.74 26.02 -1.59
CA PRO A 53 -14.14 26.08 -3.00
C PRO A 53 -13.15 26.86 -3.87
N LYS A 54 -13.16 26.58 -5.18
CA LYS A 54 -12.21 27.19 -6.13
C LYS A 54 -12.35 28.72 -6.20
N GLU A 55 -13.55 29.22 -5.96
CA GLU A 55 -13.93 30.63 -6.03
C GLU A 55 -13.27 31.47 -4.92
N VAL A 56 -12.92 30.85 -3.79
CA VAL A 56 -12.18 31.51 -2.70
C VAL A 56 -10.77 31.86 -3.17
N PHE A 57 -10.11 30.91 -3.85
CA PHE A 57 -8.75 31.10 -4.35
C PHE A 57 -8.64 32.20 -5.41
N ARG A 58 -9.66 32.40 -6.26
CA ARG A 58 -9.66 33.48 -7.26
C ARG A 58 -9.69 34.89 -6.67
N GLN A 59 -10.00 35.01 -5.38
CA GLN A 59 -10.11 36.28 -4.68
C GLN A 59 -8.86 36.59 -3.85
N THR A 60 -7.87 35.69 -3.81
CA THR A 60 -6.66 35.88 -3.02
C THR A 60 -5.76 36.95 -3.64
N GLY A 61 -4.98 37.61 -2.80
CA GLY A 61 -4.02 38.64 -3.19
C GLY A 61 -3.37 39.27 -1.95
N PRO A 62 -2.54 40.32 -2.11
CA PRO A 62 -1.81 40.93 -1.01
C PRO A 62 -2.69 41.45 0.16
N GLY A 63 -3.97 41.76 -0.11
CA GLY A 63 -4.93 42.21 0.89
C GLY A 63 -6.02 41.17 1.23
N ARG A 64 -5.98 39.99 0.63
CA ARG A 64 -6.97 38.91 0.82
C ARG A 64 -6.29 37.56 0.97
N THR A 65 -6.31 37.02 2.18
CA THR A 65 -5.52 35.84 2.53
C THR A 65 -6.39 34.61 2.86
N VAL A 66 -5.91 33.42 2.51
CA VAL A 66 -6.50 32.14 2.89
C VAL A 66 -5.43 31.19 3.41
N ASN A 67 -5.77 30.43 4.44
CA ASN A 67 -4.88 29.44 5.08
C ASN A 67 -4.71 28.12 4.28
N HIS A 68 -4.90 28.17 2.96
CA HIS A 68 -4.66 27.03 2.08
C HIS A 68 -3.97 27.41 0.77
N ILE A 69 -3.24 26.46 0.21
CA ILE A 69 -2.67 26.50 -1.14
C ILE A 69 -3.40 25.46 -2.00
N PRO A 70 -3.97 25.85 -3.16
CA PRO A 70 -4.62 24.89 -4.06
C PRO A 70 -3.61 23.84 -4.53
N GLY A 71 -4.04 22.59 -4.62
CA GLY A 71 -3.16 21.48 -5.00
C GLY A 71 -2.44 20.77 -3.85
N ASN A 72 -2.63 21.19 -2.59
CA ASN A 72 -2.01 20.54 -1.42
C ASN A 72 -2.34 19.05 -1.25
N ASN A 73 -3.30 18.51 -2.02
CA ASN A 73 -3.60 17.08 -2.04
C ASN A 73 -2.43 16.23 -2.56
N CYS A 74 -1.45 16.82 -3.25
CA CYS A 74 -0.18 16.17 -3.57
C CYS A 74 0.65 15.80 -2.33
N LEU A 75 0.39 16.47 -1.20
CA LEU A 75 0.96 16.18 0.11
C LEU A 75 -0.03 15.47 1.02
N THR A 76 -1.29 15.91 1.04
CA THR A 76 -2.25 15.51 2.09
C THR A 76 -3.06 14.25 1.78
N VAL A 77 -3.06 13.80 0.52
CA VAL A 77 -3.63 12.50 0.14
C VAL A 77 -2.51 11.46 0.09
N LYS A 78 -2.62 10.41 0.92
CA LYS A 78 -1.61 9.35 1.07
C LYS A 78 -1.04 8.87 -0.27
N SER A 79 -1.91 8.41 -1.17
CA SER A 79 -1.46 7.90 -2.48
C SER A 79 -0.69 8.93 -3.31
N ARG A 80 -1.09 10.21 -3.26
CA ARG A 80 -0.40 11.29 -3.98
C ARG A 80 0.90 11.70 -3.29
N LEU A 81 0.95 11.69 -1.96
CA LEU A 81 2.19 11.94 -1.20
C LEU A 81 3.31 10.99 -1.62
N TYR A 82 3.01 9.69 -1.70
CA TYR A 82 4.01 8.72 -2.13
C TYR A 82 4.41 8.92 -3.59
N GLN A 83 3.48 9.27 -4.48
CA GLN A 83 3.82 9.63 -5.87
C GLN A 83 4.74 10.85 -5.93
N THR A 84 4.46 11.87 -5.13
CA THR A 84 5.25 13.10 -5.02
C THR A 84 6.69 12.80 -4.56
N VAL A 85 6.86 12.06 -3.46
CA VAL A 85 8.19 11.69 -2.94
C VAL A 85 8.91 10.73 -3.87
N HIS A 86 8.21 9.76 -4.47
CA HIS A 86 8.81 8.82 -5.41
C HIS A 86 9.30 9.51 -6.70
N ALA A 87 8.62 10.56 -7.16
CA ALA A 87 9.11 11.37 -8.28
C ALA A 87 10.43 12.08 -7.95
N LEU A 88 10.59 12.59 -6.72
CA LEU A 88 11.87 13.11 -6.22
C LEU A 88 12.94 12.01 -6.20
N GLN A 89 12.66 10.85 -5.61
CA GLN A 89 13.61 9.73 -5.52
C GLN A 89 14.09 9.30 -6.91
N ARG A 90 13.18 9.12 -7.87
CA ARG A 90 13.52 8.78 -9.27
C ARG A 90 14.43 9.80 -9.92
N ARG A 91 14.15 11.09 -9.72
CA ARG A 91 15.00 12.17 -10.24
C ARG A 91 16.39 12.12 -9.61
N LEU A 92 16.48 11.95 -8.29
CA LEU A 92 17.76 11.89 -7.59
C LEU A 92 18.59 10.68 -8.05
N VAL A 93 17.98 9.51 -8.20
CA VAL A 93 18.64 8.32 -8.78
C VAL A 93 19.15 8.58 -10.20
N ALA A 94 18.42 9.32 -11.02
CA ALA A 94 18.84 9.65 -12.38
C ALA A 94 19.90 10.77 -12.46
N SER A 95 20.16 11.49 -11.37
CA SER A 95 21.05 12.66 -11.34
C SER A 95 22.23 12.54 -10.39
N ARG A 96 22.33 11.44 -9.65
CA ARG A 96 23.36 11.21 -8.65
C ARG A 96 24.04 9.86 -8.89
N PRO A 97 25.35 9.76 -8.67
CA PRO A 97 26.03 8.47 -8.66
C PRO A 97 25.49 7.59 -7.52
N ALA A 98 25.63 6.27 -7.69
CA ALA A 98 25.29 5.31 -6.65
C ALA A 98 26.06 5.64 -5.35
N GLY A 99 25.36 5.63 -4.21
CA GLY A 99 25.94 5.94 -2.90
C GLY A 99 26.02 7.43 -2.56
N HIS A 100 25.56 8.33 -3.42
CA HIS A 100 25.51 9.77 -3.10
C HIS A 100 24.61 10.05 -1.87
N PRO A 101 25.01 10.95 -0.94
CA PRO A 101 24.25 11.22 0.29
C PRO A 101 22.77 11.59 0.07
N ASP A 102 22.46 12.36 -0.97
CA ASP A 102 21.07 12.72 -1.32
C ASP A 102 20.15 11.51 -1.52
N LEU A 103 20.68 10.37 -2.00
CA LEU A 103 19.89 9.15 -2.17
C LEU A 103 19.43 8.59 -0.82
N ALA A 104 20.32 8.59 0.18
CA ALA A 104 19.99 8.19 1.54
C ALA A 104 19.07 9.21 2.23
N ARG A 105 19.29 10.51 2.00
CA ARG A 105 18.44 11.59 2.53
C ARG A 105 17.02 11.53 1.97
N ALA A 106 16.84 11.04 0.74
CA ALA A 106 15.54 10.89 0.08
C ALA A 106 14.84 9.55 0.38
N ASP A 107 15.51 8.63 1.06
CA ASP A 107 14.93 7.36 1.50
C ASP A 107 14.28 7.58 2.88
N PHE A 108 13.07 8.12 2.91
CA PHE A 108 12.37 8.44 4.17
C PHE A 108 10.88 8.09 4.15
N VAL A 109 10.41 7.40 3.10
CA VAL A 109 9.07 6.85 3.03
C VAL A 109 9.17 5.34 2.91
N PRO A 110 8.35 4.56 3.65
CA PRO A 110 8.34 3.11 3.49
C PRO A 110 7.85 2.74 2.09
N GLN A 111 8.20 1.53 1.62
CA GLN A 111 7.78 1.04 0.30
C GLN A 111 6.25 0.99 0.21
N VAL A 112 5.70 1.41 -0.93
CA VAL A 112 4.25 1.45 -1.19
C VAL A 112 3.92 0.85 -2.54
N PHE A 113 2.80 0.14 -2.61
CA PHE A 113 2.22 -0.44 -3.81
C PHE A 113 0.75 0.00 -3.95
N SER A 114 0.39 0.61 -5.07
CA SER A 114 -0.94 1.13 -5.37
C SER A 114 -1.77 0.12 -6.17
N MET A 115 -2.88 -0.34 -5.62
CA MET A 115 -3.74 -1.32 -6.32
C MET A 115 -4.62 -0.64 -7.38
N PRO A 116 -4.98 -1.34 -8.47
CA PRO A 116 -4.49 -2.66 -8.88
C PRO A 116 -3.11 -2.65 -9.58
N GLY A 117 -2.62 -1.49 -10.02
CA GLY A 117 -1.47 -1.39 -10.92
C GLY A 117 -0.22 -2.11 -10.42
N ASP A 118 0.03 -2.03 -9.12
CA ASP A 118 1.23 -2.59 -8.50
C ASP A 118 1.02 -3.98 -7.87
N TYR A 119 -0.11 -4.64 -8.16
CA TYR A 119 -0.45 -5.93 -7.52
C TYR A 119 0.63 -7.00 -7.72
N HIS A 120 1.11 -7.18 -8.95
CA HIS A 120 2.14 -8.17 -9.26
C HIS A 120 3.52 -7.80 -8.70
N ALA A 121 3.85 -6.50 -8.70
CA ALA A 121 5.08 -5.99 -8.11
C ALA A 121 5.11 -6.25 -6.59
N LEU A 122 3.98 -6.06 -5.90
CA LEU A 122 3.83 -6.42 -4.49
C LEU A 122 4.08 -7.92 -4.26
N GLN A 123 3.45 -8.81 -5.06
CA GLN A 123 3.64 -10.26 -4.88
C GLN A 123 5.11 -10.68 -5.05
N ALA A 124 5.76 -10.17 -6.10
CA ALA A 124 7.17 -10.47 -6.37
C ALA A 124 8.08 -9.93 -5.26
N HIS A 125 7.85 -8.69 -4.83
CA HIS A 125 8.65 -8.06 -3.77
C HIS A 125 8.49 -8.77 -2.43
N ALA A 126 7.26 -9.15 -2.05
CA ALA A 126 7.01 -9.90 -0.83
C ALA A 126 7.60 -11.32 -0.87
N ALA A 127 7.59 -11.98 -2.04
CA ALA A 127 8.25 -13.28 -2.21
C ALA A 127 9.78 -13.19 -2.09
N ALA A 128 10.38 -12.06 -2.45
CA ALA A 128 11.81 -11.80 -2.29
C ALA A 128 12.19 -11.38 -0.85
N HIS A 129 11.24 -10.87 -0.06
CA HIS A 129 11.48 -10.35 1.29
C HIS A 129 10.44 -10.92 2.28
N PRO A 130 10.51 -12.22 2.62
CA PRO A 130 9.51 -12.92 3.42
C PRO A 130 9.44 -12.46 4.89
N ASP A 131 10.47 -11.77 5.39
CA ASP A 131 10.51 -11.19 6.74
C ASP A 131 9.71 -9.88 6.85
N LYS A 132 9.36 -9.27 5.73
CA LYS A 132 8.62 -8.00 5.68
C LYS A 132 7.14 -8.21 5.93
N ARG A 133 6.57 -7.30 6.70
CA ARG A 133 5.12 -7.23 6.98
C ARG A 133 4.50 -6.09 6.18
N TRP A 134 3.20 -6.18 5.93
CA TRP A 134 2.50 -5.26 5.04
C TRP A 134 1.26 -4.70 5.71
N LEU A 135 0.90 -3.47 5.37
CA LEU A 135 -0.23 -2.73 5.91
C LEU A 135 -1.16 -2.35 4.75
N LEU A 136 -2.40 -2.85 4.79
CA LEU A 136 -3.43 -2.48 3.82
C LEU A 136 -4.07 -1.17 4.26
N LYS A 137 -4.17 -0.20 3.36
CA LYS A 137 -4.79 1.10 3.61
C LYS A 137 -5.69 1.51 2.45
N PRO A 138 -6.81 2.20 2.72
CA PRO A 138 -7.54 2.93 1.69
C PRO A 138 -6.76 4.19 1.25
N LYS A 139 -6.77 4.50 -0.06
CA LYS A 139 -6.05 5.65 -0.64
C LYS A 139 -6.50 7.01 -0.11
N ASN A 140 -7.80 7.14 0.20
CA ASN A 140 -8.46 8.41 0.51
C ASN A 140 -9.13 8.45 1.89
N ALA A 141 -8.92 7.46 2.78
CA ALA A 141 -9.50 7.52 4.12
C ALA A 141 -8.56 8.16 5.15
N ALA A 142 -9.17 8.78 6.15
CA ALA A 142 -8.52 9.39 7.31
C ALA A 142 -8.95 8.67 8.60
N ARG A 143 -8.29 8.99 9.72
CA ARG A 143 -8.64 8.52 11.09
C ARG A 143 -8.51 7.02 11.33
N GLY A 144 -7.58 6.34 10.65
CA GLY A 144 -7.29 4.92 10.92
C GLY A 144 -8.35 3.91 10.46
N LYS A 145 -9.43 4.35 9.79
CA LYS A 145 -10.50 3.46 9.33
C LYS A 145 -10.02 2.55 8.19
N ASP A 146 -10.36 1.26 8.27
CA ASP A 146 -10.01 0.21 7.30
C ASP A 146 -8.49 -0.02 7.12
N ILE A 147 -7.68 0.26 8.14
CA ILE A 147 -6.25 -0.08 8.16
C ILE A 147 -6.06 -1.42 8.86
N SER A 148 -5.41 -2.39 8.21
CA SER A 148 -5.13 -3.70 8.80
C SER A 148 -3.78 -4.25 8.38
N LEU A 149 -3.12 -4.99 9.26
CA LEU A 149 -1.95 -5.76 8.90
C LEU A 149 -2.37 -6.86 7.90
N VAL A 150 -1.57 -7.05 6.86
CA VAL A 150 -1.79 -8.09 5.85
C VAL A 150 -1.06 -9.34 6.32
N SER A 151 -1.83 -10.39 6.57
CA SER A 151 -1.31 -11.71 6.94
C SER A 151 -0.68 -12.41 5.74
N ASP A 152 -1.32 -12.31 4.56
CA ASP A 152 -0.79 -12.83 3.30
C ASP A 152 -1.07 -11.84 2.16
N VAL A 153 0.00 -11.45 1.45
CA VAL A 153 -0.06 -10.57 0.27
C VAL A 153 -0.94 -11.12 -0.84
N ALA A 154 -1.11 -12.44 -0.94
CA ALA A 154 -1.95 -13.05 -1.96
C ALA A 154 -3.44 -12.74 -1.80
N GLU A 155 -3.88 -12.41 -0.59
CA GLU A 155 -5.27 -12.07 -0.27
C GLU A 155 -5.59 -10.59 -0.51
N VAL A 156 -4.57 -9.76 -0.75
CA VAL A 156 -4.72 -8.31 -0.93
C VAL A 156 -5.77 -8.00 -2.01
N PRO A 157 -6.74 -7.12 -1.72
CA PRO A 157 -7.77 -6.76 -2.68
C PRO A 157 -7.19 -5.94 -3.84
N THR A 158 -7.65 -6.24 -5.06
CA THR A 158 -7.20 -5.56 -6.29
C THR A 158 -8.07 -4.33 -6.65
N GLY A 159 -8.90 -3.86 -5.72
CA GLY A 159 -9.74 -2.67 -5.93
C GLY A 159 -8.94 -1.36 -5.95
N GLU A 160 -9.35 -0.40 -6.78
CA GLU A 160 -8.64 0.88 -6.95
C GLU A 160 -8.59 1.75 -5.70
N ARG A 161 -9.45 1.48 -4.71
CA ARG A 161 -9.45 2.19 -3.43
C ARG A 161 -8.27 1.82 -2.53
N TRP A 162 -7.52 0.76 -2.84
CA TRP A 162 -6.55 0.16 -1.92
C TRP A 162 -5.10 0.48 -2.28
N MET A 163 -4.27 0.55 -1.24
CA MET A 163 -2.82 0.59 -1.34
C MET A 163 -2.23 -0.28 -0.23
N VAL A 164 -1.05 -0.83 -0.49
CA VAL A 164 -0.31 -1.64 0.47
C VAL A 164 1.00 -0.93 0.76
N GLN A 165 1.37 -0.87 2.03
CA GLN A 165 2.59 -0.23 2.50
C GLN A 165 3.40 -1.23 3.33
N GLU A 166 4.72 -1.19 3.22
CA GLU A 166 5.59 -1.91 4.15
C GLU A 166 5.34 -1.46 5.59
N TYR A 167 5.04 -2.43 6.46
CA TYR A 167 4.85 -2.17 7.88
C TYR A 167 6.19 -2.10 8.60
N LEU A 168 6.47 -0.94 9.19
CA LEU A 168 7.64 -0.71 10.02
C LEU A 168 7.49 -1.49 11.35
N SER A 169 8.02 -2.71 11.36
CA SER A 169 7.85 -3.72 12.43
C SER A 169 8.77 -3.55 13.63
N ARG A 170 9.77 -2.68 13.54
CA ARG A 170 10.71 -2.34 14.63
C ARG A 170 10.67 -0.84 14.93
N PRO A 171 9.55 -0.30 15.43
CA PRO A 171 9.50 1.08 15.87
C PRO A 171 10.36 1.28 17.13
N HIS A 172 10.93 2.46 17.32
CA HIS A 172 11.39 2.88 18.63
C HIS A 172 10.19 3.03 19.56
N LEU A 173 10.32 2.59 20.81
CA LEU A 173 9.22 2.51 21.75
C LEU A 173 9.44 3.50 22.91
N MET A 174 8.37 4.17 23.30
CA MET A 174 8.33 5.00 24.52
C MET A 174 7.44 4.30 25.54
N ASN A 175 8.02 3.92 26.68
CA ASN A 175 7.33 3.13 27.72
C ASN A 175 6.68 1.86 27.14
N GLN A 176 7.42 1.13 26.29
CA GLN A 176 6.94 -0.04 25.55
C GLN A 176 5.81 0.22 24.54
N ARG A 177 5.39 1.47 24.32
CA ARG A 177 4.31 1.83 23.40
C ARG A 177 4.86 2.46 22.12
N LYS A 178 4.21 2.17 21.00
CA LYS A 178 4.50 2.78 19.70
C LYS A 178 4.14 4.27 19.74
N TYR A 179 4.93 5.14 19.10
CA TYR A 179 4.62 6.56 19.00
C TYR A 179 4.86 7.11 17.60
N VAL A 180 4.24 8.23 17.26
CA VAL A 180 4.55 9.03 16.06
C VAL A 180 4.80 10.48 16.45
N LEU A 181 5.71 11.15 15.76
CA LEU A 181 6.00 12.57 15.94
C LEU A 181 5.11 13.40 14.99
N ARG A 182 4.27 14.26 15.56
CA ARG A 182 3.54 15.31 14.86
C ARG A 182 4.40 16.57 14.79
N LEU A 183 4.80 16.94 13.59
CA LEU A 183 5.46 18.20 13.26
C LEU A 183 4.48 19.19 12.64
N TYR A 184 4.66 20.48 12.91
CA TYR A 184 3.89 21.56 12.28
C TYR A 184 4.76 22.30 11.28
N VAL A 185 4.36 22.29 10.01
CA VAL A 185 5.09 22.91 8.91
C VAL A 185 4.25 24.01 8.29
N LEU A 186 4.82 25.20 8.15
CA LEU A 186 4.19 26.36 7.52
C LEU A 186 4.85 26.65 6.18
N ILE A 187 4.06 26.68 5.11
CA ILE A 187 4.46 27.13 3.78
C ILE A 187 3.89 28.53 3.59
N THR A 188 4.74 29.55 3.49
CA THR A 188 4.33 30.97 3.34
C THR A 188 4.42 31.47 1.90
N SER A 189 5.08 30.73 1.01
CA SER A 189 5.16 31.02 -0.42
C SER A 189 5.61 29.79 -1.19
N VAL A 190 5.12 29.65 -2.43
CA VAL A 190 5.47 28.55 -3.34
C VAL A 190 6.61 28.96 -4.29
N GLU A 191 6.67 30.23 -4.68
CA GLU A 191 7.70 30.77 -5.58
C GLU A 191 8.06 32.23 -5.19
N PRO A 192 9.23 32.47 -4.59
CA PRO A 192 10.22 31.48 -4.15
C PRO A 192 9.71 30.64 -2.98
N LEU A 193 10.11 29.37 -2.93
CA LEU A 193 9.62 28.44 -1.91
C LEU A 193 10.14 28.82 -0.51
N ARG A 194 9.21 29.13 0.40
CA ARG A 194 9.50 29.50 1.80
C ARG A 194 8.77 28.59 2.75
N VAL A 195 9.54 27.84 3.54
CA VAL A 195 9.05 26.76 4.41
C VAL A 195 9.67 26.87 5.78
N TYR A 196 8.83 26.72 6.81
CA TYR A 196 9.22 26.80 8.20
C TYR A 196 8.71 25.59 8.97
N LEU A 197 9.51 25.10 9.91
CA LEU A 197 9.16 24.04 10.85
C LEU A 197 9.01 24.63 12.24
N TYR A 198 7.90 24.38 12.91
CA TYR A 198 7.70 24.82 14.28
C TYR A 198 8.53 24.00 15.26
N GLU A 199 9.15 24.65 16.24
CA GLU A 199 10.05 24.03 17.23
C GLU A 199 9.33 23.00 18.12
N GLN A 200 8.03 23.19 18.35
CA GLN A 200 7.18 22.30 19.14
C GLN A 200 6.27 21.44 18.25
N GLY A 201 5.80 20.36 18.85
CA GLY A 201 4.93 19.35 18.26
C GLY A 201 4.58 18.32 19.33
N PHE A 202 4.18 17.11 18.92
CA PHE A 202 3.80 16.07 19.87
C PHE A 202 4.28 14.68 19.44
N ALA A 203 4.89 13.93 20.35
CA ALA A 203 4.92 12.48 20.27
C ALA A 203 3.57 11.94 20.74
N LYS A 204 2.85 11.26 19.85
CA LYS A 204 1.53 10.66 20.11
C LYS A 204 1.69 9.17 20.29
N LEU A 205 1.37 8.69 21.48
CA LEU A 205 1.54 7.28 21.82
C LEU A 205 0.29 6.48 21.48
N ALA A 206 0.49 5.21 21.14
CA ALA A 206 -0.56 4.20 21.17
C ALA A 206 -0.95 3.94 22.64
N SER A 207 -2.17 3.45 22.88
CA SER A 207 -2.67 3.22 24.25
C SER A 207 -2.16 1.90 24.87
N MET A 208 -1.75 0.92 24.06
CA MET A 208 -1.26 -0.39 24.53
C MET A 208 0.22 -0.64 24.22
N PRO A 209 0.91 -1.50 25.00
CA PRO A 209 2.27 -1.95 24.70
C PRO A 209 2.39 -2.58 23.31
N TYR A 210 3.50 -2.35 22.63
CA TYR A 210 3.75 -2.83 21.28
C TYR A 210 4.04 -4.34 21.27
N SER A 211 3.22 -5.10 20.56
CA SER A 211 3.43 -6.52 20.30
C SER A 211 3.06 -6.86 18.86
N LEU A 212 3.90 -7.64 18.18
CA LEU A 212 3.60 -8.16 16.83
C LEU A 212 2.69 -9.39 16.86
N GLU A 213 2.42 -9.94 18.04
CA GLU A 213 1.49 -11.06 18.27
C GLU A 213 0.04 -10.57 18.23
N ASP A 214 -0.22 -9.33 18.67
CA ASP A 214 -1.53 -8.68 18.68
C ASP A 214 -1.84 -7.93 17.38
N ALA A 215 -1.60 -8.57 16.23
CA ALA A 215 -1.68 -7.96 14.89
C ALA A 215 -3.03 -7.30 14.56
N ASP A 216 -4.12 -7.82 15.14
CA ASP A 216 -5.48 -7.34 14.92
C ASP A 216 -5.91 -6.25 15.92
N ASN A 217 -5.07 -5.93 16.91
CA ASN A 217 -5.38 -4.92 17.93
C ASN A 217 -4.97 -3.51 17.46
N PRO A 218 -5.93 -2.63 17.09
CA PRO A 218 -5.61 -1.29 16.61
C PRO A 218 -4.93 -0.42 17.68
N TYR A 219 -5.17 -0.68 18.97
CA TYR A 219 -4.60 0.09 20.08
C TYR A 219 -3.11 -0.15 20.31
N VAL A 220 -2.54 -1.19 19.68
CA VAL A 220 -1.11 -1.52 19.67
C VAL A 220 -0.41 -0.89 18.47
N HIS A 221 -1.11 -0.79 17.34
CA HIS A 221 -0.51 -0.49 16.04
C HIS A 221 -0.83 0.91 15.49
N LEU A 222 -1.91 1.54 15.94
CA LEU A 222 -2.35 2.87 15.52
C LEU A 222 -2.15 3.89 16.65
N THR A 223 -1.63 5.06 16.31
CA THR A 223 -1.36 6.17 17.23
C THR A 223 -2.38 7.32 17.07
N ASN A 224 -3.45 7.08 16.30
CA ASN A 224 -4.51 8.07 16.11
C ASN A 224 -5.28 8.28 17.42
N PRO A 225 -5.44 9.53 17.89
CA PRO A 225 -6.14 9.81 19.15
C PRO A 225 -7.60 9.37 19.08
N ASP A 226 -8.29 9.59 17.96
CA ASP A 226 -9.68 9.18 17.76
C ASP A 226 -9.90 7.66 17.92
N VAL A 227 -8.88 6.85 17.58
CA VAL A 227 -8.94 5.39 17.74
C VAL A 227 -8.64 5.04 19.20
N ASN A 228 -7.56 5.57 19.76
CA ASN A 228 -7.14 5.21 21.11
C ASN A 228 -8.08 5.73 22.20
N ALA A 229 -8.77 6.86 21.98
CA ALA A 229 -9.81 7.37 22.87
C ALA A 229 -10.99 6.40 23.09
N LEU A 230 -11.15 5.40 22.21
CA LEU A 230 -12.15 4.33 22.35
C LEU A 230 -11.65 3.13 23.18
N ASN A 231 -10.40 3.16 23.66
CA ASN A 231 -9.85 2.10 24.49
C ASN A 231 -10.22 2.32 25.97
N GLU A 232 -11.36 1.80 26.38
CA GLU A 232 -11.84 1.87 27.78
C GLU A 232 -10.97 1.08 28.78
N ALA A 233 -10.07 0.22 28.30
CA ALA A 233 -9.19 -0.59 29.13
C ALA A 233 -7.88 0.12 29.51
N ALA A 234 -7.57 1.27 28.90
CA ALA A 234 -6.42 2.09 29.25
C ALA A 234 -6.83 3.21 30.22
N ASP A 235 -6.07 3.39 31.30
CA ASP A 235 -6.30 4.50 32.24
C ASP A 235 -6.16 5.85 31.53
N ASP A 236 -5.07 6.02 30.76
CA ASP A 236 -4.80 7.21 29.93
C ASP A 236 -4.75 6.82 28.44
N PRO A 237 -5.89 6.76 27.74
CA PRO A 237 -5.94 6.29 26.36
C PRO A 237 -5.27 7.25 25.36
N VAL A 238 -5.16 8.55 25.67
CA VAL A 238 -4.59 9.55 24.77
C VAL A 238 -3.44 10.28 25.47
N VAL A 239 -2.21 9.87 25.17
CA VAL A 239 -0.99 10.45 25.77
C VAL A 239 -0.18 11.20 24.72
N PHE A 240 -0.04 12.52 24.91
CA PHE A 240 0.79 13.40 24.06
C PHE A 240 1.98 13.95 24.87
N VAL A 241 3.18 13.77 24.34
CA VAL A 241 4.41 14.34 24.92
C VAL A 241 4.93 15.43 23.98
N ASP A 242 5.12 16.66 24.46
CA ASP A 242 5.69 17.73 23.62
C ASP A 242 7.13 17.42 23.20
N LEU A 243 7.58 18.07 22.12
CA LEU A 243 8.89 17.76 21.54
C LEU A 243 10.06 18.14 22.46
N GLN A 244 9.92 19.13 23.34
CA GLN A 244 10.98 19.45 24.29
C GLN A 244 11.18 18.32 25.30
N ARG A 245 10.10 17.80 25.89
CA ARG A 245 10.16 16.63 26.78
C ARG A 245 10.60 15.37 26.04
N TYR A 246 10.13 15.16 24.81
CA TYR A 246 10.58 14.04 23.97
C TYR A 246 12.09 14.08 23.71
N ARG A 247 12.66 15.24 23.36
CA ARG A 247 14.10 15.41 23.12
C ARG A 247 14.93 15.19 24.37
N HIS A 248 14.44 15.61 25.53
CA HIS A 248 15.08 15.33 26.80
C HIS A 248 15.11 13.82 27.08
N TRP A 249 13.95 13.15 26.98
CA TRP A 249 13.84 11.70 27.14
C TRP A 249 14.75 10.94 26.17
N LEU A 250 14.82 11.37 24.90
CA LEU A 250 15.66 10.72 23.89
C LEU A 250 17.15 10.76 24.26
N ARG A 251 17.62 11.89 24.83
CA ARG A 251 18.99 12.02 25.36
C ARG A 251 19.22 11.16 26.60
N GLU A 252 18.24 11.03 27.48
CA GLU A 252 18.33 10.13 28.64
C GLU A 252 18.43 8.65 28.22
N GLN A 253 17.83 8.28 27.09
CA GLN A 253 18.00 6.96 26.48
C GLN A 253 19.36 6.78 25.76
N GLY A 254 20.20 7.81 25.72
CA GLY A 254 21.53 7.76 25.10
C GLY A 254 21.55 8.01 23.60
N HIS A 255 20.47 8.56 23.03
CA HIS A 255 20.38 8.88 21.61
C HIS A 255 20.69 10.35 21.32
N ASP A 256 21.23 10.62 20.13
CA ASP A 256 21.47 11.97 19.61
C ASP A 256 20.15 12.55 19.06
N ASP A 257 19.56 13.47 19.82
CA ASP A 257 18.30 14.12 19.44
C ASP A 257 18.49 15.12 18.30
N GLU A 258 19.62 15.82 18.22
CA GLU A 258 19.87 16.79 17.15
C GLU A 258 20.00 16.06 15.81
N ALA A 259 20.72 14.93 15.76
CA ALA A 259 20.84 14.13 14.54
C ALA A 259 19.48 13.59 14.04
N LEU A 260 18.56 13.23 14.96
CA LEU A 260 17.19 12.86 14.58
C LEU A 260 16.44 14.07 14.00
N PHE A 261 16.51 15.22 14.66
CA PHE A 261 15.80 16.42 14.24
C PHE A 261 16.36 17.01 12.93
N ASP A 262 17.66 16.88 12.66
CA ASP A 262 18.26 17.19 11.36
C ASP A 262 17.65 16.33 10.24
N ARG A 263 17.49 15.01 10.47
CA ARG A 263 16.79 14.14 9.51
C ARG A 263 15.33 14.53 9.32
N LEU A 264 14.64 14.97 10.38
CA LEU A 264 13.27 15.48 10.27
C LEU A 264 13.20 16.78 9.45
N ARG A 265 14.18 17.69 9.60
CA ARG A 265 14.28 18.91 8.78
C ARG A 265 14.52 18.57 7.30
N ASP A 266 15.38 17.59 7.01
CA ASP A 266 15.58 17.06 5.65
C ASP A 266 14.27 16.51 5.07
N ILE A 267 13.51 15.72 5.82
CA ILE A 267 12.20 15.20 5.39
C ILE A 267 11.25 16.34 5.02
N VAL A 268 11.17 17.39 5.85
CA VAL A 268 10.30 18.56 5.60
C VAL A 268 10.72 19.28 4.32
N ALA A 269 12.01 19.55 4.15
CA ALA A 269 12.54 20.25 2.98
C ALA A 269 12.31 19.44 1.70
N LEU A 270 12.72 18.17 1.68
CA LEU A 270 12.62 17.31 0.51
C LEU A 270 11.17 17.05 0.11
N THR A 271 10.27 16.86 1.09
CA THR A 271 8.83 16.68 0.83
C THR A 271 8.20 17.93 0.20
N THR A 272 8.54 19.12 0.68
CA THR A 272 8.00 20.38 0.15
C THR A 272 8.58 20.74 -1.21
N ILE A 273 9.87 20.49 -1.46
CA ILE A 273 10.52 20.61 -2.77
C ILE A 273 9.86 19.68 -3.80
N ALA A 274 9.57 18.44 -3.41
CA ALA A 274 8.91 17.48 -4.28
C ALA A 274 7.49 17.93 -4.70
N ALA A 275 6.77 18.63 -3.82
CA ALA A 275 5.42 19.12 -4.08
C ALA A 275 5.37 20.46 -4.82
N ARG A 276 6.45 21.26 -4.79
CA ARG A 276 6.48 22.66 -5.21
C ARG A 276 5.88 22.93 -6.59
N GLU A 277 6.30 22.20 -7.63
CA GLU A 277 5.77 22.44 -8.99
C GLU A 277 4.28 22.13 -9.11
N ASN A 278 3.79 21.10 -8.39
CA ASN A 278 2.36 20.80 -8.39
C ASN A 278 1.55 21.93 -7.76
N LEU A 279 2.01 22.47 -6.63
CA LEU A 279 1.38 23.62 -5.97
C LEU A 279 1.38 24.85 -6.89
N ARG A 280 2.50 25.14 -7.56
CA ARG A 280 2.61 26.26 -8.52
C ARG A 280 1.60 26.11 -9.66
N ALA A 281 1.57 24.95 -10.30
CA ALA A 281 0.67 24.67 -11.41
C ALA A 281 -0.81 24.80 -10.99
N GLN A 282 -1.15 24.39 -9.76
CA GLN A 282 -2.51 24.50 -9.24
C GLN A 282 -2.88 25.94 -8.85
N LEU A 283 -1.95 26.75 -8.32
CA LEU A 283 -2.16 28.19 -8.12
C LEU A 283 -2.53 28.87 -9.45
N GLN A 284 -1.74 28.62 -10.50
CA GLN A 284 -1.99 29.17 -11.84
C GLN A 284 -3.33 28.68 -12.42
N HIS A 285 -3.60 27.37 -12.35
CA HIS A 285 -4.84 26.78 -12.87
C HIS A 285 -6.09 27.34 -12.18
N HIS A 286 -6.01 27.66 -10.89
CA HIS A 286 -7.11 28.23 -10.13
C HIS A 286 -7.21 29.76 -10.24
N GLY A 287 -6.24 30.43 -10.85
CA GLY A 287 -6.16 31.90 -10.88
C GLY A 287 -5.95 32.50 -9.49
N ALA A 288 -5.21 31.79 -8.64
CA ALA A 288 -4.94 32.18 -7.27
C ALA A 288 -3.64 32.98 -7.18
N ASP A 289 -3.68 34.12 -6.51
CA ASP A 289 -2.46 34.85 -6.16
C ASP A 289 -1.80 34.18 -4.94
N GLN A 290 -0.54 33.76 -5.10
CA GLN A 290 0.23 33.13 -4.04
C GLN A 290 0.49 34.07 -2.84
N ALA A 291 0.50 35.39 -3.04
CA ALA A 291 0.69 36.35 -1.95
C ALA A 291 -0.45 36.30 -0.92
N GLY A 292 -1.62 35.79 -1.33
CA GLY A 292 -2.76 35.56 -0.45
C GLY A 292 -2.92 34.12 0.02
N CYS A 293 -1.95 33.22 -0.21
CA CYS A 293 -2.08 31.81 0.17
C CYS A 293 -0.92 31.38 1.09
N TYR A 294 -1.26 30.72 2.19
CA TYR A 294 -0.29 30.02 3.05
C TYR A 294 -0.86 28.67 3.48
N GLU A 295 -0.04 27.73 3.94
CA GLU A 295 -0.52 26.41 4.34
C GLU A 295 0.16 25.93 5.62
N LEU A 296 -0.66 25.58 6.62
CA LEU A 296 -0.20 24.89 7.84
C LEU A 296 -0.51 23.40 7.72
N ILE A 297 0.54 22.56 7.67
CA ILE A 297 0.45 21.10 7.52
C ILE A 297 0.93 20.42 8.79
N GLY A 298 0.24 19.36 9.21
CA GLY A 298 0.73 18.46 10.25
C GLY A 298 1.41 17.23 9.65
N MET A 299 2.73 17.11 9.74
CA MET A 299 3.47 15.93 9.24
C MET A 299 3.65 14.90 10.35
N ASP A 300 3.27 13.64 10.10
CA ASP A 300 3.42 12.53 11.04
C ASP A 300 4.60 11.64 10.62
N CYS A 301 5.59 11.52 11.50
CA CYS A 301 6.79 10.70 11.29
C CYS A 301 6.90 9.59 12.35
N LEU A 302 7.17 8.35 11.93
CA LEU A 302 7.54 7.25 12.83
C LEU A 302 9.06 7.21 13.00
N VAL A 303 9.55 6.92 14.21
CA VAL A 303 10.97 6.67 14.45
C VAL A 303 11.18 5.16 14.63
N ASP A 304 12.12 4.57 13.90
CA ASP A 304 12.47 3.15 14.03
C ASP A 304 13.52 2.89 15.12
N ASP A 305 13.78 1.62 15.42
CA ASP A 305 14.75 1.15 16.42
C ASP A 305 16.20 1.61 16.17
N ARG A 306 16.50 2.16 14.98
CA ARG A 306 17.79 2.76 14.62
C ARG A 306 17.74 4.29 14.66
N ILE A 307 16.69 4.87 15.25
CA ILE A 307 16.47 6.32 15.35
C ILE A 307 16.37 6.98 13.97
N ARG A 308 15.92 6.23 12.95
CA ARG A 308 15.64 6.79 11.63
C ARG A 308 14.16 7.19 11.54
N PRO A 309 13.87 8.45 11.14
CA PRO A 309 12.50 8.89 10.94
C PRO A 309 11.96 8.46 9.57
N TRP A 310 10.67 8.15 9.54
CA TRP A 310 9.91 7.74 8.36
C TRP A 310 8.64 8.57 8.24
N LEU A 311 8.44 9.26 7.12
CA LEU A 311 7.22 10.02 6.84
C LEU A 311 6.06 9.05 6.59
N LEU A 312 5.01 9.18 7.40
CA LEU A 312 3.79 8.37 7.28
C LEU A 312 2.69 9.10 6.53
N GLU A 313 2.38 10.34 6.91
CA GLU A 313 1.35 11.15 6.26
C GLU A 313 1.49 12.64 6.55
N CYS A 314 0.88 13.46 5.69
CA CYS A 314 0.69 14.89 5.91
C CYS A 314 -0.81 15.18 6.08
N ASN A 315 -1.18 15.88 7.15
CA ASN A 315 -2.56 16.18 7.48
C ASN A 315 -2.93 17.59 7.04
N LEU A 316 -3.98 17.69 6.21
CA LEU A 316 -4.67 18.94 5.90
C LEU A 316 -5.39 19.46 7.16
N SER A 317 -5.26 20.76 7.45
CA SER A 317 -5.90 21.39 8.62
C SER A 317 -5.65 20.57 9.91
N PRO A 318 -4.38 20.46 10.36
CA PRO A 318 -4.06 19.65 11.55
C PRO A 318 -4.92 20.10 12.74
N SER A 319 -5.44 19.15 13.52
CA SER A 319 -6.38 19.50 14.59
C SER A 319 -5.76 20.47 15.60
N LEU A 320 -6.50 21.55 15.86
CA LEU A 320 -6.16 22.62 16.81
C LEU A 320 -7.01 22.54 18.09
N GLY A 321 -7.99 21.64 18.18
CA GLY A 321 -8.69 21.35 19.44
C GLY A 321 -7.78 20.61 20.43
N VAL A 322 -8.09 20.67 21.72
CA VAL A 322 -7.36 19.95 22.77
C VAL A 322 -7.96 18.54 22.88
N CYS A 323 -7.11 17.52 22.79
CA CYS A 323 -7.52 16.12 22.76
C CYS A 323 -7.18 15.38 24.07
N ALA A 324 -6.06 15.73 24.70
CA ALA A 324 -5.67 15.13 25.98
C ALA A 324 -6.48 15.75 27.14
N ALA A 325 -6.72 14.97 28.19
CA ALA A 325 -7.25 15.52 29.44
C ALA A 325 -6.23 16.52 30.05
N PRO A 326 -6.66 17.51 30.86
CA PRO A 326 -5.75 18.49 31.46
C PRO A 326 -4.57 17.85 32.19
N GLU A 327 -4.85 16.83 33.01
CA GLU A 327 -3.90 16.01 33.76
C GLU A 327 -2.88 15.26 32.87
N ASP A 328 -3.25 14.94 31.63
CA ASP A 328 -2.44 14.19 30.66
C ASP A 328 -1.71 15.08 29.64
N GLY A 329 -1.66 16.38 29.92
CA GLY A 329 -0.97 17.37 29.09
C GLY A 329 -1.88 18.20 28.18
N GLY A 330 -3.21 18.16 28.36
CA GLY A 330 -4.17 18.98 27.62
C GLY A 330 -3.90 20.50 27.74
N ASP A 331 -3.50 20.98 28.92
CA ASP A 331 -3.15 22.41 29.11
C ASP A 331 -1.90 22.80 28.30
N ILE A 332 -0.94 21.88 28.22
CA ILE A 332 0.31 22.07 27.47
C ILE A 332 0.01 22.00 25.97
N GLU A 333 -0.84 21.08 25.55
CA GLU A 333 -1.36 21.00 24.19
C GLU A 333 -2.06 22.30 23.78
N ALA A 334 -2.94 22.83 24.63
CA ALA A 334 -3.63 24.09 24.40
C ALA A 334 -2.65 25.27 24.28
N ALA A 335 -1.67 25.36 25.17
CA ALA A 335 -0.68 26.43 25.17
C ALA A 335 0.20 26.40 23.92
N ILE A 336 0.68 25.22 23.51
CA ILE A 336 1.49 25.04 22.29
C ILE A 336 0.69 25.41 21.05
N LYS A 337 -0.56 24.93 20.93
CA LYS A 337 -1.42 25.22 19.78
C LYS A 337 -1.82 26.69 19.71
N ARG A 338 -2.10 27.34 20.85
CA ARG A 338 -2.35 28.78 20.91
C ARG A 338 -1.15 29.55 20.37
N ARG A 339 0.06 29.28 20.91
CA ARG A 339 1.29 29.96 20.49
C ARG A 339 1.60 29.70 19.00
N LEU A 340 1.43 28.46 18.53
CA LEU A 340 1.58 28.10 17.12
C LEU A 340 0.72 28.99 16.22
N VAL A 341 -0.57 29.15 16.54
CA VAL A 341 -1.48 29.94 15.72
C VAL A 341 -1.16 31.43 15.82
N THR A 342 -0.78 31.93 17.00
CA THR A 342 -0.30 33.32 17.16
C THR A 342 0.92 33.60 16.29
N ASP A 343 1.90 32.69 16.26
CA ASP A 343 3.09 32.82 15.45
C ASP A 343 2.75 32.75 13.94
N VAL A 344 1.79 31.90 13.53
CA VAL A 344 1.27 31.88 12.14
C VAL A 344 0.67 33.22 11.75
N VAL A 345 -0.19 33.81 12.60
CA VAL A 345 -0.82 35.12 12.36
C VAL A 345 0.22 36.22 12.24
N THR A 346 1.28 36.15 13.05
CA THR A 346 2.38 37.12 13.03
C THR A 346 3.23 36.97 11.77
N MET A 347 3.63 35.75 11.41
CA MET A 347 4.43 35.48 10.21
C MET A 347 3.73 35.85 8.91
N THR A 348 2.41 35.62 8.85
CA THR A 348 1.58 35.96 7.69
C THR A 348 1.21 37.45 7.62
N GLY A 349 1.60 38.24 8.62
CA GLY A 349 1.40 39.68 8.64
C GLY A 349 -0.07 40.10 8.73
N LEU A 350 -0.96 39.25 9.26
CA LEU A 350 -2.39 39.56 9.32
C LEU A 350 -2.69 40.77 10.21
N ASN A 351 -1.92 40.95 11.28
CA ASN A 351 -2.03 42.12 12.16
C ASN A 351 -1.15 43.30 11.70
N ASP A 352 -0.39 43.16 10.61
CA ASP A 352 0.46 44.24 10.09
C ASP A 352 -0.40 45.32 9.39
N PRO A 353 0.09 46.57 9.27
CA PRO A 353 -0.55 47.61 8.47
C PRO A 353 -0.79 47.14 7.02
N LYS A 354 -1.87 47.62 6.37
CA LYS A 354 -2.12 47.26 4.96
C LYS A 354 -0.91 47.72 4.13
N PRO A 355 -0.43 46.90 3.17
CA PRO A 355 0.60 47.35 2.25
C PRO A 355 0.13 48.63 1.56
N THR A 356 0.89 49.72 1.68
CA THR A 356 0.63 50.94 0.91
C THR A 356 0.99 50.67 -0.55
N ALA A 357 0.08 51.00 -1.49
CA ALA A 357 0.33 50.85 -2.92
C ALA A 357 1.50 51.73 -3.42
N GLU A 358 1.91 52.72 -2.63
CA GLU A 358 3.04 53.59 -2.88
C GLU A 358 4.33 52.93 -2.37
N GLY A 359 5.09 52.31 -3.29
CA GLY A 359 6.41 51.76 -2.98
C GLY A 359 6.78 50.41 -3.61
N ALA A 360 5.93 49.84 -4.48
CA ALA A 360 6.33 48.69 -5.30
C ALA A 360 7.34 49.16 -6.36
N GLY A 361 8.62 49.28 -5.98
CA GLY A 361 9.71 49.53 -6.92
C GLY A 361 9.90 48.34 -7.87
N ASP A 362 10.51 48.59 -9.03
CA ASP A 362 10.82 47.60 -10.09
C ASP A 362 11.89 46.54 -9.70
N ASP A 363 12.04 46.21 -8.41
CA ASP A 363 13.01 45.23 -7.90
C ASP A 363 12.31 44.03 -7.22
N PRO A 364 11.90 43.00 -7.99
CA PRO A 364 11.30 41.78 -7.44
C PRO A 364 12.22 41.03 -6.47
N VAL A 365 13.53 41.03 -6.72
CA VAL A 365 14.51 40.28 -5.91
C VAL A 365 14.62 40.91 -4.52
N GLY A 366 14.72 42.24 -4.45
CA GLY A 366 14.69 42.99 -3.20
C GLY A 366 13.40 42.74 -2.41
N GLN A 367 12.25 42.65 -3.08
CA GLN A 367 10.97 42.36 -2.43
C GLN A 367 10.93 40.95 -1.84
N TRP A 368 11.36 39.92 -2.57
CA TRP A 368 11.42 38.54 -2.07
C TRP A 368 12.33 38.42 -0.85
N ARG A 369 13.49 39.07 -0.90
CA ARG A 369 14.45 39.10 0.21
C ARG A 369 13.86 39.79 1.43
N ALA A 370 13.29 40.98 1.26
CA ALA A 370 12.68 41.73 2.36
C ALA A 370 11.53 40.95 3.01
N ALA A 371 10.72 40.24 2.21
CA ALA A 371 9.65 39.40 2.73
C ALA A 371 10.19 38.19 3.52
N ALA A 372 11.23 37.51 3.03
CA ALA A 372 11.89 36.41 3.74
C ALA A 372 12.57 36.85 5.04
N GLU A 373 13.22 38.02 5.06
CA GLU A 373 13.83 38.60 6.27
C GLU A 373 12.78 39.11 7.27
N ARG A 374 11.63 39.64 6.81
CA ARG A 374 10.49 39.97 7.68
C ARG A 374 9.97 38.73 8.37
N GLU A 375 9.67 37.67 7.62
CA GLU A 375 9.16 36.41 8.18
C GLU A 375 10.14 35.79 9.16
N ALA A 376 11.44 35.77 8.83
CA ALA A 376 12.47 35.26 9.74
C ALA A 376 12.56 36.04 11.06
N ARG A 377 12.38 37.37 11.04
CA ARG A 377 12.35 38.20 12.26
C ARG A 377 11.12 37.96 13.13
N HIS A 378 10.00 37.58 12.52
CA HIS A 378 8.72 37.35 13.19
C HIS A 378 8.37 35.87 13.31
N ALA A 379 9.37 34.99 13.18
CA ALA A 379 9.14 33.56 13.10
C ALA A 379 8.62 32.96 14.43
N GLY A 380 8.85 33.64 15.56
CA GLY A 380 8.44 33.10 16.87
C GLY A 380 9.10 31.74 17.11
N GLY A 381 8.29 30.69 17.33
CA GLY A 381 8.74 29.30 17.43
C GLY A 381 9.05 28.62 16.10
N PHE A 382 8.88 29.27 14.94
CA PHE A 382 9.22 28.70 13.64
C PHE A 382 10.71 28.83 13.31
N GLN A 383 11.30 27.73 12.86
CA GLN A 383 12.64 27.69 12.24
C GLN A 383 12.50 27.68 10.72
N ARG A 384 13.24 28.57 10.03
CA ARG A 384 13.30 28.56 8.56
C ARG A 384 14.03 27.31 8.05
N ILE A 385 13.36 26.55 7.20
CA ILE A 385 13.91 25.36 6.52
C ILE A 385 14.31 25.72 5.09
N LEU A 386 13.44 26.42 4.37
CA LEU A 386 13.70 26.92 3.01
C LEU A 386 13.39 28.43 2.92
N PRO A 387 14.22 29.22 2.20
CA PRO A 387 15.55 28.84 1.73
C PRO A 387 16.51 28.54 2.89
N ALA A 388 17.35 27.51 2.72
CA ALA A 388 18.33 27.12 3.72
C ALA A 388 19.49 28.13 3.77
N ALA A 389 20.15 28.22 4.92
CA ALA A 389 21.35 29.06 5.08
C ALA A 389 22.49 28.58 4.16
N ASP A 390 22.65 27.27 4.02
CA ASP A 390 23.45 26.65 2.96
C ASP A 390 22.53 26.28 1.79
N ALA A 391 22.57 27.10 0.75
CA ALA A 391 21.76 26.91 -0.44
C ALA A 391 22.09 25.60 -1.19
N ALA A 392 23.35 25.14 -1.12
CA ALA A 392 23.79 23.93 -1.83
C ALA A 392 23.11 22.66 -1.29
N HIS A 393 22.71 22.68 -0.02
CA HIS A 393 22.12 21.52 0.68
C HIS A 393 20.78 21.05 0.10
N TYR A 394 19.99 21.95 -0.50
CA TYR A 394 18.66 21.62 -1.05
C TYR A 394 18.36 22.13 -2.46
N LEU A 395 19.01 23.18 -2.97
CA LEU A 395 18.70 23.69 -4.32
C LEU A 395 18.89 22.61 -5.38
N SER A 396 19.90 21.76 -5.19
CA SER A 396 20.18 20.65 -6.09
C SER A 396 19.10 19.55 -6.10
N CYS A 397 18.19 19.57 -5.12
CA CYS A 397 17.10 18.60 -4.97
C CYS A 397 15.81 19.03 -5.68
N PHE A 398 15.70 20.27 -6.20
CA PHE A 398 14.59 20.68 -7.07
C PHE A 398 14.64 19.93 -8.42
N PRO A 399 13.53 19.85 -9.20
CA PRO A 399 13.62 19.46 -10.60
C PRO A 399 14.67 20.31 -11.33
N LEU A 400 14.47 21.62 -11.21
CA LEU A 400 15.43 22.70 -11.35
C LEU A 400 14.84 23.85 -10.51
N PRO A 401 15.62 24.55 -9.66
CA PRO A 401 15.09 25.71 -8.96
C PRO A 401 14.71 26.80 -9.97
N ARG A 402 13.63 27.55 -9.72
CA ARG A 402 13.24 28.65 -10.61
C ARG A 402 14.04 29.90 -10.32
N PHE A 403 13.94 30.90 -11.20
CA PHE A 403 14.73 32.12 -11.06
C PHE A 403 14.54 32.76 -9.68
N ALA A 404 13.29 32.84 -9.21
CA ALA A 404 12.98 33.41 -7.90
C ALA A 404 13.68 32.67 -6.74
N ASP A 405 13.74 31.34 -6.80
CA ASP A 405 14.37 30.50 -5.78
C ASP A 405 15.89 30.75 -5.72
N VAL A 406 16.53 30.83 -6.89
CA VAL A 406 17.98 31.08 -7.02
C VAL A 406 18.32 32.50 -6.62
N ALA A 407 17.56 33.50 -7.08
CA ALA A 407 17.77 34.90 -6.75
C ALA A 407 17.62 35.16 -5.25
N LEU A 408 16.63 34.54 -4.60
CA LEU A 408 16.47 34.63 -3.15
C LEU A 408 17.64 33.93 -2.42
N ALA A 409 18.08 32.77 -2.90
CA ALA A 409 19.22 32.07 -2.34
C ALA A 409 20.52 32.88 -2.45
N ASP A 410 20.80 33.50 -3.61
CA ASP A 410 21.95 34.39 -3.80
C ASP A 410 21.89 35.59 -2.84
N GLY A 411 20.70 36.18 -2.65
CA GLY A 411 20.52 37.34 -1.79
C GLY A 411 20.68 37.05 -0.29
N LEU A 412 20.53 35.78 0.12
CA LEU A 412 20.62 35.35 1.52
C LEU A 412 21.92 34.58 1.83
N SER A 413 22.54 33.97 0.82
CA SER A 413 23.74 33.16 1.00
C SER A 413 24.98 34.04 1.16
N THR A 414 25.88 33.61 2.04
CA THR A 414 27.23 34.20 2.15
C THR A 414 28.24 33.52 1.22
N GLN A 415 27.88 32.37 0.65
CA GLN A 415 28.70 31.61 -0.31
C GLN A 415 28.09 31.66 -1.71
N PRO A 416 28.90 31.55 -2.77
CA PRO A 416 28.39 31.48 -4.14
C PRO A 416 27.45 30.28 -4.32
N VAL A 417 26.23 30.54 -4.79
CA VAL A 417 25.27 29.47 -5.08
C VAL A 417 25.64 28.83 -6.41
N ALA A 418 26.05 27.56 -6.37
CA ALA A 418 26.45 26.82 -7.57
C ALA A 418 25.31 26.73 -8.58
N ARG A 419 25.62 27.02 -9.86
CA ARG A 419 24.66 26.86 -10.96
C ARG A 419 24.74 25.46 -11.53
N PRO A 420 23.60 24.78 -11.72
CA PRO A 420 23.62 23.42 -12.21
C PRO A 420 23.97 23.35 -13.69
N THR A 421 24.47 22.19 -14.09
CA THR A 421 24.45 21.77 -15.50
C THR A 421 23.23 20.88 -15.74
N LEU A 422 22.79 20.77 -16.99
CA LEU A 422 21.61 20.00 -17.37
C LEU A 422 21.97 18.98 -18.44
N GLN A 423 21.30 17.84 -18.41
CA GLN A 423 21.41 16.82 -19.45
C GLN A 423 20.02 16.33 -19.86
N ARG A 424 19.95 15.72 -21.04
CA ARG A 424 18.74 15.08 -21.56
C ARG A 424 18.28 13.97 -20.61
N TRP A 425 16.97 13.88 -20.39
CA TRP A 425 16.36 12.81 -19.63
C TRP A 425 15.03 12.44 -20.30
N GLN A 426 14.82 11.16 -20.62
CA GLN A 426 13.55 10.64 -21.16
C GLN A 426 12.95 11.47 -22.31
N VAL A 427 13.81 11.92 -23.22
CA VAL A 427 13.46 12.82 -24.33
C VAL A 427 14.13 12.36 -25.62
N ALA A 428 13.36 12.33 -26.70
CA ALA A 428 13.87 12.16 -28.05
C ALA A 428 13.73 13.49 -28.81
N GLU A 429 14.76 13.85 -29.58
CA GLU A 429 14.75 15.02 -30.46
C GLU A 429 14.26 14.59 -31.84
N VAL A 430 13.28 15.30 -32.38
CA VAL A 430 12.74 15.10 -33.73
C VAL A 430 12.97 16.38 -34.51
N ILE A 431 13.85 16.30 -35.51
CA ILE A 431 14.16 17.42 -36.40
C ILE A 431 13.34 17.25 -37.68
N SER A 432 12.49 18.21 -37.99
CA SER A 432 11.66 18.22 -39.19
C SER A 432 11.79 19.57 -39.90
N GLY A 433 12.55 19.61 -40.99
CA GLY A 433 12.92 20.87 -41.64
C GLY A 433 13.80 21.71 -40.72
N ASP A 434 13.39 22.95 -40.46
CA ASP A 434 14.09 23.90 -39.57
C ASP A 434 13.52 23.90 -38.14
N GLU A 435 12.59 22.99 -37.81
CA GLU A 435 11.96 22.91 -36.49
C GLU A 435 12.55 21.79 -35.63
N LEU A 436 12.83 22.11 -34.37
CA LEU A 436 13.16 21.15 -33.33
C LEU A 436 11.91 20.83 -32.51
N LEU A 437 11.52 19.56 -32.51
CA LEU A 437 10.46 19.01 -31.68
C LEU A 437 11.08 18.10 -30.60
N LEU A 438 10.55 18.19 -29.39
CA LEU A 438 11.00 17.37 -28.26
C LEU A 438 9.88 16.39 -27.90
N TYR A 439 10.15 15.10 -27.99
CA TYR A 439 9.22 14.06 -27.59
C TYR A 439 9.58 13.54 -26.20
N GLY A 440 8.77 13.87 -25.21
CA GLY A 440 8.94 13.41 -23.83
C GLY A 440 8.37 12.01 -23.64
N GLU A 441 9.22 11.01 -23.47
CA GLU A 441 8.84 9.61 -23.36
C GLU A 441 7.98 9.35 -22.11
N ALA A 442 8.28 10.00 -20.99
CA ALA A 442 7.55 9.80 -19.73
C ALA A 442 6.10 10.31 -19.78
N ARG A 443 5.88 11.43 -20.47
CA ARG A 443 4.56 12.06 -20.62
C ARG A 443 3.87 11.67 -21.92
N GLN A 444 4.56 10.98 -22.82
CA GLN A 444 4.09 10.66 -24.18
C GLN A 444 3.58 11.91 -24.91
N ALA A 445 4.30 13.03 -24.75
CA ALA A 445 3.90 14.35 -25.23
C ALA A 445 4.96 14.94 -26.15
N LEU A 446 4.51 15.60 -27.21
CA LEU A 446 5.36 16.31 -28.17
C LEU A 446 5.33 17.81 -27.88
N TYR A 447 6.50 18.43 -27.77
CA TYR A 447 6.69 19.84 -27.50
C TYR A 447 7.32 20.51 -28.72
N ALA A 448 6.65 21.51 -29.29
CA ALA A 448 7.20 22.33 -30.36
C ALA A 448 8.03 23.49 -29.76
N THR A 449 9.25 23.70 -30.27
CA THR A 449 10.10 24.81 -29.82
C THR A 449 10.01 25.98 -30.78
N ASN A 450 10.01 27.20 -30.24
CA ASN A 450 10.29 28.40 -31.03
C ASN A 450 11.82 28.59 -31.17
N PRO A 451 12.31 29.51 -32.03
CA PRO A 451 13.75 29.66 -32.25
C PRO A 451 14.58 29.92 -30.98
N THR A 452 14.07 30.76 -30.07
CA THR A 452 14.76 31.04 -28.80
C THR A 452 14.82 29.81 -27.91
N ALA A 453 13.71 29.06 -27.79
CA ALA A 453 13.65 27.82 -27.04
C ALA A 453 14.58 26.76 -27.63
N ALA A 454 14.66 26.63 -28.95
CA ALA A 454 15.60 25.73 -29.61
C ALA A 454 17.07 26.06 -29.25
N LEU A 455 17.43 27.34 -29.19
CA LEU A 455 18.77 27.79 -28.78
C LEU A 455 19.04 27.53 -27.29
N ILE A 456 18.06 27.78 -26.40
CA ILE A 456 18.17 27.44 -24.97
C ILE A 456 18.43 25.94 -24.81
N TRP A 457 17.62 25.11 -25.48
CA TRP A 457 17.73 23.66 -25.46
C TRP A 457 19.12 23.18 -25.93
N LEU A 458 19.58 23.69 -27.06
CA LEU A 458 20.88 23.34 -27.62
C LEU A 458 22.02 23.66 -26.64
N HIS A 459 22.01 24.85 -26.05
CA HIS A 459 23.05 25.24 -25.10
C HIS A 459 22.99 24.44 -23.79
N ALA A 460 21.79 24.22 -23.24
CA ALA A 460 21.62 23.43 -22.01
C ALA A 460 22.13 22.00 -22.21
N THR A 461 21.77 21.37 -23.32
CA THR A 461 22.17 19.99 -23.62
C THR A 461 23.63 19.84 -24.07
N MET A 462 24.33 20.95 -24.35
CA MET A 462 25.79 21.02 -24.49
C MET A 462 26.51 21.20 -23.15
N GLY A 463 25.78 21.21 -22.03
CA GLY A 463 26.35 21.34 -20.69
C GLY A 463 26.61 22.78 -20.24
N LYS A 464 26.12 23.79 -20.97
CA LYS A 464 26.21 25.18 -20.52
C LYS A 464 25.29 25.40 -19.31
N ARG A 465 25.77 26.16 -18.34
CA ARG A 465 25.02 26.59 -17.15
C ARG A 465 24.00 27.68 -17.53
N PRO A 466 22.89 27.83 -16.80
CA PRO A 466 21.86 28.84 -17.09
C PRO A 466 22.42 30.24 -17.36
N ASP A 467 23.35 30.73 -16.54
CA ASP A 467 23.94 32.07 -16.69
C ASP A 467 24.81 32.20 -17.96
N GLU A 468 25.46 31.10 -18.41
CA GLU A 468 26.21 31.05 -19.67
C GLU A 468 25.29 31.03 -20.89
N ILE A 469 24.10 30.41 -20.76
CA ILE A 469 23.05 30.41 -21.78
C ILE A 469 22.51 31.82 -21.96
N VAL A 470 22.23 32.52 -20.86
CA VAL A 470 21.79 33.93 -20.88
C VAL A 470 22.82 34.81 -21.60
N ALA A 471 24.10 34.68 -21.26
CA ALA A 471 25.17 35.43 -21.90
C ALA A 471 25.27 35.16 -23.41
N ALA A 472 25.14 33.90 -23.83
CA ALA A 472 25.17 33.52 -25.25
C ALA A 472 23.95 34.04 -26.03
N LEU A 473 22.76 33.98 -25.44
CA LEU A 473 21.54 34.49 -26.06
C LEU A 473 21.55 36.01 -26.16
N HIS A 474 22.04 36.72 -25.14
CA HIS A 474 22.15 38.18 -25.18
C HIS A 474 23.09 38.67 -26.29
N GLN A 475 24.16 37.92 -26.60
CA GLN A 475 25.04 38.21 -27.74
C GLN A 475 24.35 37.99 -29.09
N THR A 476 23.43 37.04 -29.16
CA THR A 476 22.73 36.64 -30.39
C THR A 476 21.48 37.49 -30.66
N LEU A 477 20.73 37.84 -29.61
CA LEU A 477 19.47 38.57 -29.63
C LEU A 477 19.70 40.03 -29.22
N GLN A 478 20.32 40.82 -30.11
CA GLN A 478 20.62 42.23 -29.84
C GLN A 478 19.34 43.03 -29.49
N GLY A 479 19.31 43.66 -28.32
CA GLY A 479 18.22 44.52 -27.86
C GLY A 479 17.24 43.88 -26.86
N ALA A 480 17.42 42.61 -26.47
CA ALA A 480 16.66 42.00 -25.39
C ALA A 480 17.11 42.52 -24.01
N ASP A 481 16.15 42.83 -23.12
CA ASP A 481 16.45 43.19 -21.74
C ASP A 481 17.12 42.02 -20.99
N PRO A 482 18.31 42.19 -20.39
CA PRO A 482 19.05 41.11 -19.74
C PRO A 482 18.27 40.40 -18.62
N ASN A 483 17.51 41.15 -17.83
CA ASN A 483 16.77 40.61 -16.68
C ASN A 483 15.60 39.74 -17.17
N THR A 484 14.86 40.24 -18.17
CA THR A 484 13.78 39.50 -18.82
C THR A 484 14.30 38.22 -19.47
N LEU A 485 15.44 38.30 -20.16
CA LEU A 485 16.08 37.12 -20.78
C LEU A 485 16.51 36.10 -19.72
N GLN A 486 17.08 36.54 -18.60
CA GLN A 486 17.47 35.66 -17.51
C GLN A 486 16.26 34.89 -16.96
N GLN A 487 15.16 35.59 -16.68
CA GLN A 487 13.93 34.95 -16.22
C GLN A 487 13.41 33.93 -17.24
N GLN A 488 13.34 34.30 -18.53
CA GLN A 488 12.86 33.40 -19.59
C GLN A 488 13.69 32.12 -19.71
N VAL A 489 15.02 32.22 -19.62
CA VAL A 489 15.92 31.05 -19.67
C VAL A 489 15.65 30.13 -18.49
N TRP A 490 15.62 30.66 -17.27
CA TRP A 490 15.39 29.87 -16.06
C TRP A 490 14.01 29.20 -16.05
N GLU A 491 12.96 29.92 -16.45
CA GLU A 491 11.60 29.38 -16.54
C GLU A 491 11.51 28.25 -17.58
N ALA A 492 12.09 28.43 -18.78
CA ALA A 492 12.07 27.41 -19.82
C ALA A 492 12.79 26.13 -19.38
N LEU A 493 13.97 26.26 -18.77
CA LEU A 493 14.73 25.11 -18.26
C LEU A 493 13.99 24.41 -17.13
N ALA A 494 13.35 25.17 -16.23
CA ALA A 494 12.59 24.60 -15.12
C ALA A 494 11.32 23.88 -15.59
N ASP A 495 10.61 24.42 -16.58
CA ASP A 495 9.47 23.75 -17.21
C ASP A 495 9.89 22.46 -17.90
N TRP A 496 11.04 22.42 -18.58
CA TRP A 496 11.55 21.18 -19.18
C TRP A 496 12.04 20.16 -18.16
N ALA A 497 12.65 20.60 -17.06
CA ALA A 497 13.02 19.72 -15.95
C ALA A 497 11.77 19.14 -15.25
N GLU A 498 10.73 19.96 -15.04
CA GLU A 498 9.43 19.51 -14.54
C GLU A 498 8.76 18.54 -15.52
N ALA A 499 8.83 18.83 -16.83
CA ALA A 499 8.36 17.98 -17.91
C ALA A 499 9.15 16.66 -18.04
N GLY A 500 10.26 16.53 -17.31
CA GLY A 500 11.11 15.34 -17.28
C GLY A 500 11.94 15.19 -18.55
N LEU A 501 12.12 16.27 -19.32
CA LEU A 501 12.95 16.31 -20.53
C LEU A 501 14.42 16.60 -20.20
N LEU A 502 14.66 17.30 -19.09
CA LEU A 502 15.98 17.60 -18.56
C LEU A 502 16.10 17.06 -17.14
N VAL A 503 17.32 16.70 -16.77
CA VAL A 503 17.68 16.41 -15.39
C VAL A 503 18.94 17.18 -15.01
N GLN A 504 18.96 17.68 -13.78
CA GLN A 504 20.04 18.48 -13.24
C GLN A 504 21.25 17.62 -12.83
N CYS A 505 22.46 18.02 -13.21
CA CYS A 505 23.73 17.42 -12.80
C CYS A 505 24.54 18.42 -11.95
N PRO A 506 24.63 18.23 -10.61
CA PRO A 506 25.31 19.17 -9.73
C PRO A 506 26.83 19.23 -9.90
N ASP A 507 27.48 18.08 -10.15
CA ASP A 507 28.95 17.96 -10.08
C ASP A 507 29.65 17.92 -11.45
N GLY A 508 28.93 18.16 -12.55
CA GLY A 508 29.50 18.13 -13.91
C GLY A 508 30.05 16.76 -14.36
N ALA A 509 29.90 15.71 -13.55
CA ALA A 509 30.20 14.35 -13.96
C ALA A 509 29.15 13.87 -14.97
N PRO A 510 29.54 13.28 -16.12
CA PRO A 510 28.58 12.64 -17.00
C PRO A 510 27.89 11.53 -16.22
N CYS A 511 26.57 11.63 -16.07
CA CYS A 511 25.81 10.51 -15.55
C CYS A 511 25.92 9.40 -16.59
N GLU A 512 26.52 8.27 -16.22
CA GLU A 512 26.46 7.08 -17.06
C GLU A 512 24.98 6.84 -17.40
N THR A 513 24.68 6.77 -18.69
CA THR A 513 23.39 6.26 -19.15
C THR A 513 23.22 4.92 -18.43
N PRO A 514 22.14 4.70 -17.66
CA PRO A 514 22.01 3.46 -16.93
C PRO A 514 22.11 2.31 -17.93
N ALA A 515 23.18 1.52 -17.85
CA ALA A 515 23.18 0.19 -18.43
C ALA A 515 21.96 -0.50 -17.84
N ASP A 516 21.14 -1.08 -18.71
CA ASP A 516 19.94 -1.86 -18.40
C ASP A 516 20.08 -2.67 -17.09
N GLY A 517 19.67 -2.10 -15.95
CA GLY A 517 20.04 -2.71 -14.67
C GLY A 517 19.98 -1.82 -13.45
N VAL A 518 19.06 -0.86 -13.37
CA VAL A 518 18.62 -0.31 -12.08
C VAL A 518 17.13 -0.57 -11.95
N ALA A 519 16.79 -1.50 -11.08
CA ALA A 519 15.44 -1.95 -10.81
C ALA A 519 14.52 -0.75 -10.52
N SER A 520 13.59 -0.52 -11.44
CA SER A 520 12.48 0.41 -11.21
C SER A 520 11.57 -0.18 -10.12
N ALA A 521 11.39 0.52 -9.01
CA ALA A 521 10.35 0.20 -8.03
C ALA A 521 8.95 0.67 -8.47
N SER A 522 8.77 1.19 -9.70
CA SER A 522 7.43 1.46 -10.28
C SER A 522 7.36 1.33 -11.82
N GLY A 523 8.26 0.55 -12.43
CA GLY A 523 8.13 0.21 -13.84
C GLY A 523 7.23 -0.99 -13.99
N ALA A 524 5.98 -0.76 -14.40
CA ALA A 524 5.29 -1.73 -15.23
C ALA A 524 6.13 -1.88 -16.50
N ALA A 525 7.12 -2.77 -16.46
CA ALA A 525 7.85 -3.17 -17.64
C ALA A 525 6.84 -3.79 -18.60
N ALA A 526 6.57 -3.12 -19.72
CA ALA A 526 6.19 -3.83 -20.92
C ALA A 526 7.23 -4.95 -21.14
N PRO A 527 6.78 -6.16 -21.54
CA PRO A 527 7.59 -7.36 -21.41
C PRO A 527 8.88 -7.23 -22.22
N ARG A 528 10.02 -7.18 -21.51
CA ARG A 528 11.30 -7.55 -22.11
C ARG A 528 11.15 -9.02 -22.55
N THR A 529 11.59 -9.28 -23.76
CA THR A 529 11.59 -10.56 -24.48
C THR A 529 11.74 -11.81 -23.59
N ALA A 530 10.67 -12.62 -23.58
CA ALA A 530 10.60 -14.06 -23.31
C ALA A 530 11.46 -14.64 -22.18
N ASP A 531 11.14 -14.32 -20.93
CA ASP A 531 11.30 -15.33 -19.87
C ASP A 531 10.43 -16.54 -20.25
N ALA A 532 11.06 -17.72 -20.33
CA ALA A 532 10.32 -18.95 -20.53
C ALA A 532 9.28 -19.10 -19.42
N PRO A 533 8.02 -19.47 -19.73
CA PRO A 533 7.02 -19.68 -18.69
C PRO A 533 7.47 -20.78 -17.73
N HIS A 534 7.14 -20.63 -16.45
CA HIS A 534 7.16 -21.77 -15.54
C HIS A 534 6.10 -22.76 -16.02
N ALA A 535 6.49 -24.01 -16.24
CA ALA A 535 5.61 -25.04 -16.78
C ALA A 535 5.60 -26.28 -15.89
N MET A 536 4.47 -26.96 -15.85
CA MET A 536 4.30 -28.25 -15.19
C MET A 536 3.31 -29.11 -15.97
N ALA A 537 3.75 -30.30 -16.36
CA ALA A 537 2.88 -31.29 -16.96
C ALA A 537 2.16 -32.08 -15.86
N LEU A 538 0.85 -32.25 -16.02
CA LEU A 538 -0.04 -32.87 -15.04
C LEU A 538 -0.81 -34.03 -15.69
N ARG A 539 -1.14 -35.05 -14.90
CA ARG A 539 -2.04 -36.15 -15.30
C ARG A 539 -3.23 -36.22 -14.36
N LEU A 540 -4.44 -36.15 -14.92
CA LEU A 540 -5.70 -36.29 -14.21
C LEU A 540 -6.54 -37.38 -14.88
N GLY A 541 -6.58 -38.57 -14.28
CA GLY A 541 -7.17 -39.74 -14.95
C GLY A 541 -6.46 -40.00 -16.28
N GLN A 542 -7.22 -40.03 -17.38
CA GLN A 542 -6.69 -40.18 -18.73
C GLN A 542 -6.23 -38.86 -19.37
N GLN A 543 -6.66 -37.71 -18.84
CA GLN A 543 -6.36 -36.41 -19.44
C GLN A 543 -4.96 -35.91 -19.04
N ALA A 544 -4.16 -35.53 -20.03
CA ALA A 544 -2.93 -34.79 -19.83
C ALA A 544 -3.21 -33.27 -19.84
N LEU A 545 -2.57 -32.52 -18.95
CA LEU A 545 -2.63 -31.07 -18.93
C LEU A 545 -1.23 -30.48 -18.90
N HIS A 546 -1.09 -29.31 -19.51
CA HIS A 546 0.13 -28.55 -19.48
C HIS A 546 -0.18 -27.18 -18.87
N LEU A 547 0.24 -26.98 -17.62
CA LEU A 547 0.03 -25.74 -16.88
C LEU A 547 1.22 -24.83 -17.08
N ARG A 548 1.00 -23.60 -17.58
CA ARG A 548 2.04 -22.59 -17.77
C ARG A 548 1.70 -21.30 -17.05
N THR A 549 2.71 -20.63 -16.51
CA THR A 549 2.54 -19.28 -15.94
C THR A 549 3.81 -18.43 -16.10
N TRP A 550 3.61 -17.15 -16.40
CA TRP A 550 4.68 -16.14 -16.44
C TRP A 550 4.84 -15.42 -15.09
N SER A 551 4.27 -15.97 -14.03
CA SER A 551 4.37 -15.39 -12.69
C SER A 551 5.05 -16.36 -11.73
N GLU A 552 6.30 -16.06 -11.38
CA GLU A 552 7.05 -16.81 -10.37
C GLU A 552 6.28 -16.95 -9.04
N PRO A 553 5.64 -15.90 -8.46
CA PRO A 553 4.81 -16.07 -7.27
C PRO A 553 3.65 -17.07 -7.44
N ALA A 554 3.05 -17.14 -8.65
CA ALA A 554 2.00 -18.11 -8.93
C ALA A 554 2.58 -19.53 -9.04
N ALA A 555 3.70 -19.71 -9.75
CA ALA A 555 4.38 -21.00 -9.88
C ALA A 555 4.84 -21.55 -8.51
N ARG A 556 5.52 -20.72 -7.70
CA ARG A 556 6.03 -21.09 -6.37
C ARG A 556 4.93 -21.54 -5.40
N ARG A 557 3.69 -21.07 -5.57
CA ARG A 557 2.55 -21.52 -4.77
C ARG A 557 1.82 -22.70 -5.40
N LEU A 558 1.60 -22.69 -6.72
CA LEU A 558 0.74 -23.69 -7.40
C LEU A 558 1.46 -25.02 -7.58
N PHE A 559 2.76 -24.99 -7.92
CA PHE A 559 3.45 -26.20 -8.36
C PHE A 559 3.67 -27.19 -7.22
N PRO A 560 4.11 -26.77 -6.01
CA PRO A 560 4.18 -27.67 -4.86
C PRO A 560 2.82 -28.28 -4.50
N LEU A 561 1.74 -27.52 -4.70
CA LEU A 561 0.38 -27.98 -4.42
C LEU A 561 -0.05 -29.14 -5.33
N LEU A 562 0.36 -29.11 -6.59
CA LEU A 562 -0.01 -30.09 -7.62
C LEU A 562 1.08 -31.11 -7.91
N ALA A 563 2.20 -31.08 -7.18
CA ALA A 563 3.30 -32.02 -7.35
C ALA A 563 2.86 -33.51 -7.39
N PRO A 564 1.86 -33.98 -6.61
CA PRO A 564 1.36 -35.36 -6.70
C PRO A 564 0.72 -35.75 -8.04
N LEU A 565 0.34 -34.77 -8.85
CA LEU A 565 -0.26 -34.93 -10.18
C LEU A 565 0.78 -34.80 -11.30
N ALA A 566 2.02 -34.42 -10.98
CA ALA A 566 3.03 -34.08 -11.96
C ALA A 566 3.49 -35.31 -12.75
N VAL A 567 3.73 -35.11 -14.04
CA VAL A 567 4.36 -36.08 -14.94
C VAL A 567 5.57 -35.46 -15.64
N PRO A 568 6.54 -36.26 -16.12
CA PRO A 568 7.79 -35.72 -16.67
C PRO A 568 7.61 -34.84 -17.91
N GLU A 569 6.69 -35.21 -18.80
CA GLU A 569 6.46 -34.53 -20.08
C GLU A 569 4.95 -34.41 -20.35
N PRO A 570 4.48 -33.31 -20.98
CA PRO A 570 3.11 -33.18 -21.41
C PRO A 570 2.82 -34.18 -22.55
N GLY A 571 1.64 -34.80 -22.54
CA GLY A 571 1.21 -35.65 -23.66
C GLY A 571 0.99 -34.83 -24.94
N ALA A 572 1.04 -35.48 -26.11
CA ALA A 572 0.86 -34.81 -27.41
C ALA A 572 -0.50 -34.08 -27.58
N GLU A 573 -1.53 -34.50 -26.84
CA GLU A 573 -2.87 -33.91 -26.82
C GLU A 573 -3.17 -33.25 -25.45
N ALA A 574 -2.15 -32.77 -24.74
CA ALA A 574 -2.35 -32.14 -23.44
C ALA A 574 -3.17 -30.85 -23.57
N LEU A 575 -4.14 -30.68 -22.66
CA LEU A 575 -4.90 -29.44 -22.57
C LEU A 575 -4.02 -28.33 -21.99
N GLU A 576 -3.81 -27.29 -22.77
CA GLU A 576 -3.04 -26.10 -22.38
C GLU A 576 -3.85 -25.23 -21.40
N VAL A 577 -3.25 -24.95 -20.23
CA VAL A 577 -3.80 -24.05 -19.21
C VAL A 577 -2.78 -22.95 -18.94
N ASP A 578 -3.08 -21.73 -19.37
CA ASP A 578 -2.18 -20.58 -19.25
C ASP A 578 -2.66 -19.63 -18.17
N ILE A 579 -1.81 -19.32 -17.20
CA ILE A 579 -2.06 -18.32 -16.16
C ILE A 579 -1.22 -17.07 -16.47
N ALA A 580 -1.88 -16.06 -17.01
CA ALA A 580 -1.31 -14.79 -17.37
C ALA A 580 -1.56 -13.72 -16.30
N ARG A 581 -0.62 -12.77 -16.17
CA ARG A 581 -0.80 -11.58 -15.34
C ARG A 581 -1.78 -10.62 -16.03
N SER A 582 -2.78 -10.15 -15.30
CA SER A 582 -3.66 -9.07 -15.72
C SER A 582 -3.57 -7.89 -14.75
N ARG A 583 -4.10 -6.72 -15.12
CA ARG A 583 -4.04 -5.53 -14.25
C ARG A 583 -4.63 -5.80 -12.87
N ARG A 584 -5.74 -6.54 -12.78
CA ARG A 584 -6.48 -6.81 -11.53
C ARG A 584 -6.22 -8.20 -10.95
N GLY A 585 -5.04 -8.78 -11.19
CA GLY A 585 -4.68 -10.11 -10.71
C GLY A 585 -4.29 -11.02 -11.86
N TYR A 586 -4.96 -12.15 -12.02
CA TYR A 586 -4.63 -13.17 -13.00
C TYR A 586 -5.81 -13.45 -13.94
N THR A 587 -5.47 -13.79 -15.18
CA THR A 587 -6.38 -14.33 -16.17
C THR A 587 -5.94 -15.74 -16.48
N VAL A 588 -6.89 -16.67 -16.49
CA VAL A 588 -6.64 -18.07 -16.84
C VAL A 588 -7.28 -18.38 -18.19
N LEU A 589 -6.46 -18.91 -19.09
CA LEU A 589 -6.88 -19.36 -20.40
C LEU A 589 -6.82 -20.88 -20.47
N ILE A 590 -7.82 -21.50 -21.09
CA ILE A 590 -7.87 -22.93 -21.35
C ILE A 590 -8.02 -23.11 -22.85
N ALA A 591 -7.08 -23.82 -23.48
CA ALA A 591 -7.00 -23.95 -24.93
C ALA A 591 -7.02 -22.60 -25.68
N GLY A 592 -6.45 -21.55 -25.08
CA GLY A 592 -6.39 -20.20 -25.63
C GLY A 592 -7.62 -19.31 -25.38
N GLU A 593 -8.71 -19.87 -24.82
CA GLU A 593 -9.92 -19.13 -24.49
C GLU A 593 -9.94 -18.70 -23.02
N VAL A 594 -10.45 -17.52 -22.72
CA VAL A 594 -10.53 -16.99 -21.35
C VAL A 594 -11.59 -17.76 -20.55
N ASP A 595 -11.16 -18.51 -19.53
CA ASP A 595 -12.06 -19.25 -18.63
C ASP A 595 -12.37 -18.42 -17.37
N ALA A 596 -11.39 -17.67 -16.85
CA ALA A 596 -11.57 -16.78 -15.70
C ALA A 596 -10.65 -15.55 -15.73
N GLU A 597 -11.15 -14.45 -15.17
CA GLU A 597 -10.42 -13.19 -15.07
C GLU A 597 -10.47 -12.61 -13.66
N HIS A 598 -9.54 -11.69 -13.38
CA HIS A 598 -9.46 -10.93 -12.14
C HIS A 598 -9.28 -11.78 -10.88
N LEU A 599 -8.72 -12.98 -11.02
CA LEU A 599 -8.41 -13.84 -9.89
C LEU A 599 -7.24 -13.25 -9.10
N ARG A 600 -7.37 -13.14 -7.79
CA ARG A 600 -6.24 -12.87 -6.90
C ARG A 600 -5.32 -14.09 -6.86
N LEU A 601 -4.07 -13.85 -6.45
CA LEU A 601 -3.11 -14.93 -6.22
C LEU A 601 -3.68 -15.98 -5.28
N ALA A 602 -4.38 -15.62 -4.21
CA ALA A 602 -4.98 -16.60 -3.29
C ALA A 602 -6.12 -17.42 -3.93
N GLU A 603 -6.72 -16.95 -5.01
CA GLU A 603 -7.90 -17.57 -5.65
C GLU A 603 -7.51 -18.58 -6.75
N LEU A 604 -6.26 -18.56 -7.23
CA LEU A 604 -5.80 -19.42 -8.32
C LEU A 604 -5.88 -20.92 -8.01
N GLY A 605 -5.35 -21.39 -6.88
CA GLY A 605 -5.41 -22.78 -6.42
C GLY A 605 -6.84 -23.25 -6.18
N PRO A 606 -7.66 -22.53 -5.37
CA PRO A 606 -9.10 -22.73 -5.25
C PRO A 606 -9.85 -22.90 -6.58
N TRP A 607 -9.58 -22.02 -7.53
CA TRP A 607 -10.16 -22.06 -8.86
C TRP A 607 -9.66 -23.29 -9.61
N LEU A 608 -8.36 -23.55 -9.59
CA LEU A 608 -7.73 -24.63 -10.34
C LEU A 608 -8.24 -25.99 -9.85
N VAL A 609 -8.27 -26.26 -8.55
CA VAL A 609 -8.79 -27.53 -8.00
C VAL A 609 -10.23 -27.78 -8.46
N ARG A 610 -11.10 -26.75 -8.43
CA ARG A 610 -12.49 -26.88 -8.91
C ARG A 610 -12.55 -27.14 -10.42
N THR A 611 -11.71 -26.47 -11.20
CA THR A 611 -11.63 -26.66 -12.65
C THR A 611 -11.10 -28.04 -13.00
N LEU A 612 -10.08 -28.53 -12.30
CA LEU A 612 -9.52 -29.86 -12.47
C LEU A 612 -10.55 -30.95 -12.13
N LEU A 613 -11.26 -30.82 -11.01
CA LEU A 613 -12.33 -31.74 -10.61
C LEU A 613 -13.38 -31.89 -11.71
N ARG A 614 -13.86 -30.78 -12.28
CA ARG A 614 -14.90 -30.77 -13.33
C ARG A 614 -14.46 -31.41 -14.65
N ARG A 615 -13.15 -31.58 -14.87
CA ARG A 615 -12.58 -32.11 -16.12
C ARG A 615 -12.11 -33.57 -15.99
N THR A 616 -12.17 -34.15 -14.79
CA THR A 616 -11.70 -35.52 -14.52
C THR A 616 -12.67 -36.69 -14.80
N PRO A 617 -14.01 -36.55 -14.79
CA PRO A 617 -14.89 -37.71 -14.98
C PRO A 617 -14.89 -38.18 -16.43
N ASP A 618 -14.82 -39.49 -16.64
CA ASP A 618 -15.10 -40.10 -17.94
C ASP A 618 -16.63 -40.17 -18.20
N VAL A 619 -17.03 -40.54 -19.41
CA VAL A 619 -18.44 -40.79 -19.74
C VAL A 619 -18.99 -41.90 -18.83
N GLY A 620 -20.05 -41.59 -18.08
CA GLY A 620 -20.64 -42.52 -17.10
C GLY A 620 -20.08 -42.39 -15.67
N GLU A 621 -19.11 -41.50 -15.46
CA GLU A 621 -18.60 -41.13 -14.14
C GLU A 621 -19.11 -39.74 -13.68
N ILE A 622 -19.03 -39.51 -12.38
CA ILE A 622 -19.10 -38.19 -11.76
C ILE A 622 -17.87 -37.96 -10.89
N ALA A 623 -17.46 -36.71 -10.71
CA ALA A 623 -16.46 -36.34 -9.70
C ALA A 623 -17.13 -35.68 -8.50
N ILE A 624 -16.58 -35.93 -7.31
CA ILE A 624 -16.98 -35.29 -6.06
C ILE A 624 -15.74 -34.78 -5.31
N THR A 625 -15.83 -33.67 -4.56
CA THR A 625 -14.67 -33.10 -3.84
C THR A 625 -14.22 -33.88 -2.59
N GLY A 626 -14.97 -34.92 -2.19
CA GLY A 626 -14.63 -35.78 -1.05
C GLY A 626 -13.31 -36.54 -1.23
N ALA A 627 -12.76 -37.03 -0.13
CA ALA A 627 -11.53 -37.79 -0.08
C ALA A 627 -11.82 -39.29 0.02
N LEU A 628 -11.16 -40.09 -0.81
CA LEU A 628 -11.24 -41.54 -0.75
C LEU A 628 -10.14 -42.06 0.18
N VAL A 629 -10.52 -42.61 1.34
CA VAL A 629 -9.58 -43.10 2.36
C VAL A 629 -9.67 -44.63 2.41
N PRO A 630 -8.57 -45.36 2.11
CA PRO A 630 -8.58 -46.81 2.23
C PRO A 630 -8.87 -47.25 3.67
N ALA A 631 -9.69 -48.29 3.84
CA ALA A 631 -10.14 -48.79 5.13
C ALA A 631 -9.04 -49.54 5.93
N GLY A 632 -7.80 -49.50 5.46
CA GLY A 632 -6.62 -50.07 6.12
C GLY A 632 -6.45 -51.58 5.91
N PRO A 633 -5.45 -52.19 6.56
CA PRO A 633 -5.08 -53.61 6.36
C PRO A 633 -6.20 -54.59 6.71
N SER A 634 -7.11 -54.21 7.61
CA SER A 634 -8.23 -55.03 8.06
C SER A 634 -9.33 -55.21 7.00
N HIS A 635 -9.35 -54.37 5.96
CA HIS A 635 -10.33 -54.39 4.87
C HIS A 635 -9.66 -54.15 3.51
N PRO A 636 -8.85 -55.11 3.02
CA PRO A 636 -8.11 -54.94 1.78
C PRO A 636 -9.08 -54.80 0.58
N GLY A 637 -8.98 -53.68 -0.15
CA GLY A 637 -9.78 -53.41 -1.35
C GLY A 637 -11.03 -52.54 -1.15
N ALA A 638 -11.34 -52.16 0.09
CA ALA A 638 -12.45 -51.25 0.44
C ALA A 638 -11.95 -49.87 0.88
N ALA A 639 -12.75 -48.84 0.63
CA ALA A 639 -12.47 -47.46 1.03
C ALA A 639 -13.71 -46.77 1.59
N LEU A 640 -13.46 -45.77 2.45
CA LEU A 640 -14.45 -44.80 2.89
C LEU A 640 -14.39 -43.57 1.98
N LEU A 641 -15.55 -43.11 1.53
CA LEU A 641 -15.67 -41.79 0.90
C LEU A 641 -16.00 -40.76 1.98
N VAL A 642 -15.04 -39.92 2.34
CA VAL A 642 -15.19 -38.87 3.34
C VAL A 642 -15.50 -37.56 2.65
N CYS A 643 -16.73 -37.09 2.80
CA CYS A 643 -17.25 -35.87 2.21
C CYS A 643 -17.42 -34.78 3.26
N ARG A 644 -17.34 -33.54 2.80
CA ARG A 644 -17.60 -32.35 3.61
C ARG A 644 -19.11 -32.17 3.80
N GLY A 645 -19.53 -31.70 4.97
CA GLY A 645 -20.93 -31.41 5.26
C GLY A 645 -21.48 -30.18 4.51
N ASP A 646 -20.60 -29.26 4.11
CA ASP A 646 -20.96 -28.12 3.28
C ASP A 646 -19.78 -27.68 2.40
N THR A 647 -20.03 -26.75 1.48
CA THR A 647 -19.04 -26.22 0.53
C THR A 647 -17.88 -25.46 1.19
N THR A 648 -18.01 -25.18 2.49
CA THR A 648 -17.09 -24.42 3.33
C THR A 648 -16.31 -25.28 4.32
N GLY A 649 -16.62 -26.58 4.39
CA GLY A 649 -15.97 -27.55 5.25
C GLY A 649 -14.52 -27.87 4.86
N ASP A 650 -13.85 -28.63 5.74
CA ASP A 650 -12.46 -29.08 5.61
C ASP A 650 -12.37 -30.62 5.53
N ASP A 651 -11.16 -31.12 5.27
CA ASP A 651 -10.86 -32.55 5.11
C ASP A 651 -10.08 -33.13 6.32
N ALA A 652 -10.14 -32.50 7.50
CA ALA A 652 -9.35 -32.96 8.65
C ALA A 652 -9.73 -34.37 9.11
N LEU A 653 -11.01 -34.78 9.03
CA LEU A 653 -11.43 -36.16 9.30
C LEU A 653 -10.77 -37.14 8.33
N ALA A 654 -10.75 -36.82 7.04
CA ALA A 654 -10.14 -37.67 6.01
C ALA A 654 -8.62 -37.79 6.21
N LEU A 655 -7.95 -36.67 6.51
CA LEU A 655 -6.52 -36.62 6.80
C LEU A 655 -6.17 -37.44 8.05
N ALA A 656 -6.99 -37.35 9.10
CA ALA A 656 -6.77 -38.07 10.34
C ALA A 656 -6.98 -39.58 10.18
N LEU A 657 -8.05 -40.00 9.48
CA LEU A 657 -8.30 -41.41 9.16
C LEU A 657 -7.19 -42.02 8.30
N ALA A 658 -6.71 -41.29 7.29
CA ALA A 658 -5.59 -41.74 6.46
C ALA A 658 -4.33 -41.95 7.31
N ARG A 659 -4.00 -41.01 8.21
CA ARG A 659 -2.86 -41.14 9.13
C ARG A 659 -2.99 -42.34 10.07
N GLU A 660 -4.16 -42.56 10.66
CA GLU A 660 -4.41 -43.69 11.57
C GLU A 660 -4.26 -45.03 10.84
N ASN A 661 -4.73 -45.11 9.60
CA ASN A 661 -4.64 -46.32 8.78
C ASN A 661 -3.27 -46.52 8.10
N GLY A 662 -2.31 -45.61 8.31
CA GLY A 662 -1.01 -45.61 7.63
C GLY A 662 -1.12 -45.46 6.10
N GLN A 663 -2.16 -44.76 5.63
CA GLN A 663 -2.48 -44.58 4.22
C GLN A 663 -2.23 -43.15 3.76
N THR A 664 -2.14 -42.98 2.45
CA THR A 664 -2.10 -41.65 1.83
C THR A 664 -3.50 -41.04 1.73
N ALA A 665 -3.58 -39.72 1.89
CA ALA A 665 -4.79 -38.94 1.68
C ALA A 665 -4.72 -38.16 0.36
N SER A 666 -5.85 -38.13 -0.34
CA SER A 666 -6.02 -37.42 -1.61
C SER A 666 -7.43 -36.88 -1.70
N GLY A 667 -7.57 -35.64 -2.15
CA GLY A 667 -8.86 -35.02 -2.42
C GLY A 667 -9.40 -35.42 -3.79
N GLY A 668 -10.72 -35.34 -3.92
CA GLY A 668 -11.42 -35.69 -5.14
C GLY A 668 -11.56 -37.20 -5.36
N ALA A 669 -12.77 -37.62 -5.72
CA ALA A 669 -13.04 -38.99 -6.15
C ALA A 669 -13.87 -38.98 -7.44
N ALA A 670 -13.48 -39.82 -8.41
CA ALA A 670 -14.33 -40.16 -9.56
C ALA A 670 -15.11 -41.43 -9.24
N ILE A 671 -16.42 -41.39 -9.46
CA ILE A 671 -17.39 -42.43 -9.12
C ILE A 671 -18.02 -42.93 -10.41
N ALA A 672 -17.87 -44.23 -10.68
CA ALA A 672 -18.60 -44.88 -11.76
C ALA A 672 -20.06 -45.11 -11.32
N LEU A 673 -21.01 -44.53 -12.06
CA LEU A 673 -22.43 -44.66 -11.76
C LEU A 673 -23.03 -45.98 -12.27
N GLU A 674 -22.33 -46.68 -13.17
CA GLU A 674 -22.72 -48.00 -13.69
C GLU A 674 -21.87 -49.11 -13.03
N GLY A 675 -22.51 -50.20 -12.56
CA GLY A 675 -21.82 -51.38 -12.02
C GLY A 675 -21.65 -51.41 -10.48
N SER A 676 -20.56 -52.03 -10.00
CA SER A 676 -20.31 -52.40 -8.57
C SER A 676 -20.07 -51.21 -7.61
N GLY A 677 -20.26 -49.97 -8.09
CA GLY A 677 -20.08 -48.72 -7.37
C GLY A 677 -18.69 -48.56 -6.75
N ARG A 678 -17.69 -48.69 -7.62
CA ARG A 678 -16.29 -48.40 -7.33
C ARG A 678 -16.01 -46.92 -7.55
N ALA A 679 -15.02 -46.40 -6.83
CA ALA A 679 -14.51 -45.03 -6.99
C ALA A 679 -12.99 -45.04 -7.06
N ARG A 680 -12.40 -44.06 -7.75
CA ARG A 680 -10.94 -43.88 -7.83
C ARG A 680 -10.55 -42.50 -7.29
N SER A 681 -9.41 -42.44 -6.62
CA SER A 681 -8.83 -41.18 -6.16
C SER A 681 -8.33 -40.35 -7.33
N LEU A 682 -8.55 -39.03 -7.26
CA LEU A 682 -8.09 -38.05 -8.24
C LEU A 682 -6.75 -37.38 -7.88
N GLY A 683 -6.20 -37.63 -6.69
CA GLY A 683 -4.94 -37.02 -6.25
C GLY A 683 -5.01 -35.49 -6.09
N LEU A 684 -6.21 -34.90 -5.98
CA LEU A 684 -6.34 -33.45 -5.85
C LEU A 684 -5.94 -32.98 -4.45
N PRO A 685 -5.55 -31.70 -4.30
CA PRO A 685 -5.28 -31.09 -3.00
C PRO A 685 -6.45 -31.18 -2.00
N LEU A 686 -6.12 -31.23 -0.72
CA LEU A 686 -7.06 -31.30 0.40
C LEU A 686 -7.15 -29.95 1.13
N ARG A 687 -8.26 -29.69 1.81
CA ARG A 687 -8.51 -28.52 2.66
C ARG A 687 -8.22 -28.86 4.12
N GLN A 688 -7.38 -28.07 4.76
CA GLN A 688 -7.07 -28.21 6.18
C GLN A 688 -7.57 -26.97 6.95
N PRO A 689 -8.26 -27.14 8.10
CA PRO A 689 -8.71 -25.99 8.89
C PRO A 689 -7.53 -25.27 9.53
N ARG A 690 -7.72 -24.00 9.86
CA ARG A 690 -6.74 -23.20 10.61
C ARG A 690 -6.71 -23.75 12.04
N SER A 691 -5.59 -24.32 12.50
CA SER A 691 -5.50 -24.79 13.88
C SER A 691 -5.71 -23.60 14.83
N SER A 692 -6.66 -23.71 15.76
CA SER A 692 -6.81 -22.80 16.89
C SER A 692 -5.80 -23.08 18.01
N THR A 693 -5.09 -24.20 17.91
CA THR A 693 -4.02 -24.58 18.83
C THR A 693 -2.69 -23.99 18.36
N PRO A 694 -1.92 -23.32 19.25
CA PRO A 694 -0.55 -22.93 18.95
C PRO A 694 0.22 -24.20 18.60
N ALA A 695 1.10 -24.12 17.58
CA ALA A 695 1.98 -25.22 17.22
C ALA A 695 2.65 -25.76 18.51
N PRO A 696 2.75 -27.10 18.68
CA PRO A 696 3.41 -27.66 19.84
C PRO A 696 4.80 -27.04 19.95
N THR A 697 5.12 -26.52 21.13
CA THR A 697 6.45 -26.01 21.43
C THR A 697 7.46 -27.08 21.03
N PRO A 698 8.45 -26.77 20.17
CA PRO A 698 9.44 -27.74 19.77
C PRO A 698 10.15 -28.27 21.01
N ARG A 699 10.44 -29.57 21.04
CA ARG A 699 11.19 -30.16 22.16
C ARG A 699 12.53 -29.41 22.27
N PRO A 700 13.12 -29.27 23.48
CA PRO A 700 14.40 -28.61 23.62
C PRO A 700 15.45 -29.30 22.72
N GLY A 701 15.84 -28.65 21.63
CA GLY A 701 16.77 -29.20 20.63
C GLY A 701 16.22 -29.39 19.21
N GLU A 702 14.90 -29.34 18.99
CA GLU A 702 14.32 -29.27 17.63
C GLU A 702 14.34 -27.81 17.15
N LYS A 703 14.99 -27.56 16.01
CA LYS A 703 14.80 -26.28 15.32
C LYS A 703 13.32 -26.22 14.92
N PRO A 704 12.60 -25.10 15.17
CA PRO A 704 11.31 -24.91 14.53
C PRO A 704 11.52 -25.06 13.03
N ASP A 705 10.65 -25.81 12.35
CA ASP A 705 10.61 -25.81 10.90
C ASP A 705 10.69 -24.36 10.44
N GLY A 706 11.65 -24.06 9.57
CA GLY A 706 12.05 -22.70 9.26
C GLY A 706 10.89 -21.82 8.81
N PRO A 707 11.12 -20.50 8.61
CA PRO A 707 10.10 -19.54 8.17
C PRO A 707 9.37 -19.90 6.85
N ASP A 708 9.73 -20.99 6.17
CA ASP A 708 9.12 -21.51 4.95
C ASP A 708 7.88 -22.40 5.15
N ALA A 709 7.61 -22.95 6.33
CA ALA A 709 6.52 -23.94 6.48
C ALA A 709 5.11 -23.36 6.23
N THR A 710 4.91 -22.05 6.41
CA THR A 710 3.64 -21.35 6.19
C THR A 710 3.57 -20.57 4.87
N ALA A 711 4.69 -20.43 4.14
CA ALA A 711 4.81 -19.59 2.95
C ALA A 711 4.11 -20.16 1.69
N HIS A 712 3.62 -21.40 1.76
CA HIS A 712 3.04 -22.15 0.63
C HIS A 712 1.53 -22.42 0.76
N LEU A 713 0.86 -21.83 1.75
CA LEU A 713 -0.52 -22.17 2.08
C LEU A 713 -1.51 -21.35 1.24
N TRP A 714 -2.41 -22.04 0.55
CA TRP A 714 -3.49 -21.45 -0.25
C TRP A 714 -4.70 -21.16 0.62
N TRP A 715 -4.79 -19.95 1.14
CA TRP A 715 -5.87 -19.55 2.04
C TRP A 715 -7.19 -19.35 1.30
N PHE A 716 -8.29 -19.80 1.91
CA PHE A 716 -9.66 -19.50 1.46
C PHE A 716 -10.38 -18.66 2.53
N GLY A 717 -9.98 -17.41 2.67
CA GLY A 717 -10.50 -16.53 3.73
C GLY A 717 -10.21 -17.10 5.13
N GLN A 718 -11.11 -16.85 6.08
CA GLN A 718 -10.93 -17.18 7.50
C GLN A 718 -10.96 -18.69 7.85
N ARG A 719 -11.03 -19.61 6.87
CA ARG A 719 -11.57 -20.98 7.07
C ARG A 719 -10.59 -22.14 6.91
N GLY A 720 -9.38 -21.92 6.38
CA GLY A 720 -8.37 -22.99 6.18
C GLY A 720 -7.44 -22.75 5.00
N HIS A 721 -6.58 -23.72 4.70
CA HIS A 721 -5.64 -23.70 3.56
C HIS A 721 -5.65 -25.00 2.74
N LEU A 722 -5.26 -24.93 1.44
CA LEU A 722 -4.96 -26.16 0.70
C LEU A 722 -3.60 -26.73 1.11
N VAL A 723 -3.56 -28.06 1.20
CA VAL A 723 -2.34 -28.85 1.30
C VAL A 723 -2.22 -29.81 0.12
N PRO A 724 -1.00 -30.11 -0.34
CA PRO A 724 -0.78 -31.13 -1.36
C PRO A 724 -1.36 -32.48 -0.92
N ALA A 725 -1.87 -33.27 -1.87
CA ALA A 725 -2.19 -34.66 -1.59
C ALA A 725 -0.92 -35.43 -1.19
N THR A 726 -1.05 -36.40 -0.30
CA THR A 726 0.04 -37.35 -0.02
C THR A 726 -0.05 -38.58 -0.92
N GLY A 727 -1.21 -38.81 -1.55
CA GLY A 727 -1.45 -39.87 -2.51
C GLY A 727 -1.47 -39.37 -3.96
N THR A 728 -1.06 -40.23 -4.88
CA THR A 728 -1.16 -39.99 -6.33
C THR A 728 -2.52 -40.45 -6.86
N PRO A 729 -2.97 -39.98 -8.05
CA PRO A 729 -4.17 -40.49 -8.69
C PRO A 729 -4.15 -42.01 -8.84
N ALA A 730 -5.23 -42.67 -8.45
CA ALA A 730 -5.35 -44.13 -8.55
C ALA A 730 -5.81 -44.55 -9.95
N ARG A 731 -5.17 -45.57 -10.53
CA ARG A 731 -5.61 -46.18 -11.80
C ARG A 731 -6.78 -47.14 -11.59
N ASP A 732 -6.73 -47.92 -10.52
CA ASP A 732 -7.76 -48.90 -10.22
C ASP A 732 -8.82 -48.29 -9.28
N ALA A 733 -10.10 -48.47 -9.64
CA ALA A 733 -11.19 -48.07 -8.77
C ALA A 733 -11.33 -49.06 -7.61
N VAL A 734 -11.66 -48.60 -6.40
CA VAL A 734 -11.87 -49.42 -5.19
C VAL A 734 -13.34 -49.39 -4.78
N GLU A 735 -13.79 -50.40 -4.05
CA GLU A 735 -15.16 -50.44 -3.55
C GLU A 735 -15.36 -49.40 -2.45
N VAL A 736 -16.41 -48.58 -2.57
CA VAL A 736 -16.81 -47.64 -1.50
C VAL A 736 -17.72 -48.38 -0.52
N ALA A 737 -17.19 -48.68 0.67
CA ALA A 737 -17.89 -49.45 1.70
C ALA A 737 -18.89 -48.59 2.49
N ALA A 738 -18.56 -47.31 2.72
CA ALA A 738 -19.47 -46.33 3.32
C ALA A 738 -19.10 -44.90 2.93
N ILE A 739 -20.07 -44.01 3.12
CA ILE A 739 -19.90 -42.57 2.93
C ILE A 739 -19.99 -41.90 4.30
N LEU A 740 -18.97 -41.13 4.65
CA LEU A 740 -18.95 -40.31 5.86
C LEU A 740 -19.12 -38.84 5.47
N ILE A 741 -20.05 -38.14 6.11
CA ILE A 741 -20.25 -36.71 5.97
C ILE A 741 -19.76 -36.04 7.25
N ALA A 742 -18.69 -35.27 7.15
CA ALA A 742 -18.17 -34.45 8.24
C ALA A 742 -19.09 -33.23 8.44
N ALA A 743 -20.00 -33.29 9.41
CA ALA A 743 -21.04 -32.29 9.64
C ALA A 743 -20.80 -31.52 10.96
N PRO A 744 -21.39 -30.32 11.14
CA PRO A 744 -21.37 -29.61 12.43
C PRO A 744 -22.08 -30.41 13.52
N ASP A 745 -21.64 -30.25 14.78
CA ASP A 745 -22.03 -31.12 15.90
C ASP A 745 -23.54 -31.10 16.24
N ASP A 746 -24.28 -30.04 15.87
CA ASP A 746 -25.75 -29.97 15.98
C ASP A 746 -26.49 -30.99 15.09
N ALA A 747 -25.81 -31.61 14.12
CA ALA A 747 -26.35 -32.60 13.18
C ALA A 747 -25.89 -34.04 13.47
N SER A 748 -24.92 -34.23 14.38
CA SER A 748 -24.52 -35.55 14.90
C SER A 748 -25.44 -35.96 16.05
N GLY A 749 -25.75 -37.26 16.15
CA GLY A 749 -26.46 -37.77 17.31
C GLY A 749 -25.65 -37.60 18.60
N ASP A 750 -26.21 -38.08 19.71
CA ASP A 750 -25.63 -38.02 21.06
C ASP A 750 -24.11 -38.29 21.08
N GLN A 751 -23.39 -37.48 21.86
CA GLN A 751 -21.92 -37.34 21.95
C GLN A 751 -21.10 -38.55 21.47
N GLY A 752 -20.58 -38.49 20.24
CA GLY A 752 -19.56 -39.43 19.73
C GLY A 752 -20.09 -40.65 18.97
N ILE A 753 -21.38 -40.72 18.62
CA ILE A 753 -21.96 -41.81 17.82
C ILE A 753 -22.28 -41.30 16.39
N ALA A 754 -21.83 -42.03 15.37
CA ALA A 754 -22.14 -41.74 13.98
C ALA A 754 -23.65 -41.89 13.72
N ARG A 755 -24.29 -40.88 13.12
CA ARG A 755 -25.73 -40.91 12.79
C ARG A 755 -25.93 -41.36 11.35
N GLN A 756 -26.66 -42.44 11.14
CA GLN A 756 -27.03 -42.87 9.79
C GLN A 756 -28.01 -41.87 9.15
N LEU A 757 -27.75 -41.47 7.91
CA LEU A 757 -28.53 -40.50 7.16
C LEU A 757 -29.48 -41.17 6.16
N GLY A 758 -30.67 -40.60 5.99
CA GLY A 758 -31.56 -40.97 4.89
C GLY A 758 -31.07 -40.41 3.55
N LEU A 759 -31.51 -41.02 2.43
CA LEU A 759 -31.08 -40.64 1.08
C LEU A 759 -31.24 -39.15 0.77
N ARG A 760 -32.37 -38.54 1.15
CA ARG A 760 -32.64 -37.11 0.90
C ARG A 760 -31.64 -36.21 1.61
N GLU A 761 -31.29 -36.55 2.84
CA GLU A 761 -30.35 -35.78 3.66
C GLU A 761 -28.92 -35.95 3.12
N ALA A 762 -28.52 -37.19 2.82
CA ALA A 762 -27.24 -37.50 2.20
C ALA A 762 -27.02 -36.74 0.88
N LEU A 763 -28.00 -36.76 -0.03
CA LEU A 763 -27.92 -36.03 -1.29
C LEU A 763 -27.82 -34.51 -1.09
N GLY A 764 -28.46 -33.96 -0.05
CA GLY A 764 -28.36 -32.54 0.30
C GLY A 764 -26.93 -32.08 0.56
N HIS A 765 -26.10 -32.96 1.16
CA HIS A 765 -24.69 -32.70 1.41
C HIS A 765 -23.79 -33.00 0.20
N LEU A 766 -24.09 -34.04 -0.57
CA LEU A 766 -23.22 -34.52 -1.65
C LEU A 766 -23.37 -33.72 -2.96
N LEU A 767 -24.59 -33.33 -3.33
CA LEU A 767 -24.87 -32.73 -4.65
C LEU A 767 -24.13 -31.41 -4.95
N PRO A 768 -24.01 -30.45 -4.00
CA PRO A 768 -23.36 -29.16 -4.27
C PRO A 768 -21.91 -29.26 -4.76
N GLU A 769 -21.27 -30.40 -4.51
CA GLU A 769 -19.85 -30.63 -4.76
C GLU A 769 -19.62 -31.70 -5.85
N THR A 770 -20.63 -32.01 -6.68
CA THR A 770 -20.55 -32.99 -7.78
C THR A 770 -20.44 -32.35 -9.16
N ALA A 771 -19.74 -33.02 -10.08
CA ALA A 771 -19.60 -32.60 -11.47
C ALA A 771 -19.63 -33.79 -12.44
N ARG A 772 -20.16 -33.59 -13.65
CA ARG A 772 -20.10 -34.55 -14.77
C ARG A 772 -18.88 -34.31 -15.67
N HIS A 773 -18.67 -35.24 -16.61
CA HIS A 773 -17.61 -35.16 -17.64
C HIS A 773 -17.67 -33.90 -18.53
N ASP A 774 -18.84 -33.27 -18.68
CA ASP A 774 -19.03 -32.03 -19.44
C ASP A 774 -18.82 -30.76 -18.59
N GLY A 775 -18.45 -30.90 -17.31
CA GLY A 775 -18.25 -29.81 -16.38
C GLY A 775 -19.54 -29.13 -15.88
N THR A 776 -20.71 -29.65 -16.25
CA THR A 776 -22.02 -29.16 -15.79
C THR A 776 -22.53 -29.93 -14.57
N GLY A 777 -23.60 -29.41 -13.94
CA GLY A 777 -24.30 -30.10 -12.85
C GLY A 777 -24.95 -31.41 -13.32
N LEU A 778 -25.40 -32.24 -12.38
CA LEU A 778 -26.03 -33.52 -12.73
C LEU A 778 -27.34 -33.30 -13.51
N ASP A 779 -27.47 -33.92 -14.70
CA ASP A 779 -28.77 -33.99 -15.38
C ASP A 779 -29.72 -34.96 -14.66
N GLY A 780 -31.02 -34.94 -14.99
CA GLY A 780 -32.01 -35.75 -14.28
C GLY A 780 -31.72 -37.25 -14.29
N ARG A 781 -31.11 -37.76 -15.38
CA ARG A 781 -30.73 -39.18 -15.50
C ARG A 781 -29.54 -39.51 -14.60
N THR A 782 -28.49 -38.69 -14.65
CA THR A 782 -27.27 -38.85 -13.86
C THR A 782 -27.54 -38.68 -12.37
N LEU A 783 -28.43 -37.74 -12.02
CA LEU A 783 -28.90 -37.56 -10.64
C LEU A 783 -29.64 -38.81 -10.13
N SER A 784 -30.50 -39.41 -10.94
CA SER A 784 -31.19 -40.67 -10.56
C SER A 784 -30.18 -41.79 -10.34
N GLN A 785 -29.24 -41.98 -11.26
CA GLN A 785 -28.19 -43.00 -11.12
C GLN A 785 -27.30 -42.76 -9.89
N PHE A 786 -26.98 -41.51 -9.60
CA PHE A 786 -26.22 -41.15 -8.40
C PHE A 786 -27.04 -41.39 -7.12
N ALA A 787 -28.33 -41.07 -7.12
CA ALA A 787 -29.22 -41.35 -6.00
C ALA A 787 -29.31 -42.87 -5.72
N ASP A 788 -29.43 -43.69 -6.77
CA ASP A 788 -29.40 -45.15 -6.65
C ASP A 788 -28.06 -45.65 -6.11
N TRP A 789 -26.95 -45.08 -6.59
CA TRP A 789 -25.61 -45.39 -6.12
C TRP A 789 -25.40 -45.06 -4.63
N VAL A 790 -25.92 -43.92 -4.17
CA VAL A 790 -25.90 -43.51 -2.75
C VAL A 790 -26.82 -44.42 -1.92
N ALA A 791 -28.01 -44.77 -2.42
CA ALA A 791 -28.97 -45.61 -1.73
C ALA A 791 -28.46 -47.05 -1.48
N GLY A 792 -27.55 -47.54 -2.33
CA GLY A 792 -26.92 -48.84 -2.18
C GLY A 792 -25.87 -48.94 -1.07
N ARG A 793 -25.60 -47.86 -0.32
CA ARG A 793 -24.50 -47.78 0.67
C ARG A 793 -24.97 -47.12 1.96
N PRO A 794 -24.38 -47.49 3.12
CA PRO A 794 -24.64 -46.78 4.35
C PRO A 794 -23.92 -45.41 4.34
N VAL A 795 -24.68 -44.37 4.69
CA VAL A 795 -24.19 -42.99 4.79
C VAL A 795 -24.32 -42.52 6.23
N TYR A 796 -23.25 -41.97 6.80
CA TYR A 796 -23.22 -41.51 8.18
C TYR A 796 -22.77 -40.06 8.28
N ALA A 797 -23.43 -39.28 9.16
CA ALA A 797 -22.90 -38.01 9.63
C ALA A 797 -22.00 -38.24 10.85
N VAL A 798 -20.84 -37.58 10.84
CA VAL A 798 -19.85 -37.59 11.92
C VAL A 798 -19.57 -36.16 12.34
N GLY A 799 -19.81 -35.85 13.62
CA GLY A 799 -19.47 -34.56 14.23
C GLY A 799 -17.95 -34.41 14.36
N HIS A 800 -17.41 -33.25 14.02
CA HIS A 800 -15.96 -33.08 13.83
C HIS A 800 -15.42 -31.71 14.27
N ARG A 801 -16.25 -30.70 14.58
CA ARG A 801 -15.71 -29.34 14.74
C ARG A 801 -14.97 -29.12 16.05
N ASP A 802 -15.42 -29.71 17.15
CA ASP A 802 -14.83 -29.43 18.48
C ASP A 802 -13.93 -30.57 19.02
N ASP A 803 -14.04 -31.80 18.50
CA ASP A 803 -13.21 -32.94 18.94
C ASP A 803 -12.96 -33.97 17.81
N LEU A 804 -11.79 -33.86 17.17
CA LEU A 804 -11.34 -34.79 16.12
C LEU A 804 -11.21 -36.24 16.64
N TYR A 805 -10.92 -36.44 17.93
CA TYR A 805 -10.76 -37.78 18.49
C TYR A 805 -12.11 -38.52 18.57
N LEU A 806 -13.18 -37.83 18.95
CA LEU A 806 -14.53 -38.40 18.92
C LEU A 806 -14.98 -38.71 17.49
N ALA A 807 -14.67 -37.83 16.53
CA ALA A 807 -14.95 -38.05 15.12
C ALA A 807 -14.28 -39.30 14.56
N LEU A 808 -12.99 -39.49 14.89
CA LEU A 808 -12.22 -40.69 14.52
C LEU A 808 -12.80 -41.95 15.15
N ARG A 809 -13.20 -41.89 16.42
CA ARG A 809 -13.82 -43.03 17.11
C ARG A 809 -15.11 -43.46 16.41
N ALA A 810 -15.99 -42.50 16.11
CA ALA A 810 -17.25 -42.76 15.41
C ALA A 810 -17.03 -43.35 14.01
N ALA A 811 -16.06 -42.81 13.25
CA ALA A 811 -15.70 -43.35 11.93
C ALA A 811 -15.14 -44.79 12.02
N ASN A 812 -14.32 -45.08 13.03
CA ASN A 812 -13.81 -46.42 13.28
C ASN A 812 -14.90 -47.41 13.72
N ASP A 813 -15.91 -46.95 14.46
CA ASP A 813 -17.05 -47.79 14.82
C ASP A 813 -17.92 -48.12 13.59
N VAL A 814 -18.08 -47.18 12.65
CA VAL A 814 -18.70 -47.45 11.35
C VAL A 814 -17.91 -48.52 10.57
N LEU A 815 -16.58 -48.43 10.51
CA LEU A 815 -15.75 -49.46 9.88
C LEU A 815 -15.95 -50.85 10.49
N ARG A 816 -16.10 -50.93 11.82
CA ARG A 816 -16.37 -52.19 12.53
C ARG A 816 -17.78 -52.73 12.26
N GLU A 817 -18.77 -51.86 12.10
CA GLU A 817 -20.15 -52.25 11.80
C GLU A 817 -20.27 -52.87 10.39
N ILE A 818 -19.52 -52.33 9.43
CA ILE A 818 -19.55 -52.78 8.03
C ILE A 818 -18.86 -54.14 7.83
N ASN A 819 -18.01 -54.59 8.77
CA ASN A 819 -17.43 -55.93 8.74
C ASN A 819 -17.51 -56.66 10.10
N PRO A 820 -18.58 -57.42 10.36
CA PRO A 820 -18.76 -58.14 11.62
C PRO A 820 -17.79 -59.31 11.85
N GLU A 821 -16.99 -59.75 10.87
CA GLU A 821 -16.02 -60.85 11.07
C GLU A 821 -14.82 -60.48 11.95
N GLY A 822 -14.48 -59.19 12.05
CA GLY A 822 -13.41 -58.68 12.94
C GLY A 822 -13.74 -58.73 14.43
N ARG A 823 -15.00 -59.00 14.82
CA ARG A 823 -15.39 -59.16 16.23
C ARG A 823 -14.79 -60.40 16.88
N LYS A 824 -14.33 -61.39 16.10
CA LYS A 824 -13.84 -62.67 16.62
C LYS A 824 -12.35 -62.68 17.00
N GLU A 825 -11.53 -61.76 16.52
CA GLU A 825 -10.07 -61.80 16.78
C GLU A 825 -9.61 -60.99 18.01
N LYS A 826 -10.44 -60.12 18.60
CA LYS A 826 -10.08 -59.36 19.82
C LYS A 826 -10.59 -59.92 21.14
N VAL A 827 -11.30 -61.05 21.11
CA VAL A 827 -11.71 -61.79 22.34
C VAL A 827 -10.75 -62.96 22.63
N ALA A 828 -9.76 -63.19 21.76
CA ALA A 828 -8.71 -64.19 21.94
C ALA A 828 -7.34 -63.63 21.54
N ASN A 829 -6.90 -62.55 22.20
CA ASN A 829 -5.49 -62.28 22.51
C ASN A 829 -5.37 -61.12 23.50
#